data_AF-R7H6L9-F1
#
_entry.id   AF-R7H6L9-F1
#
_cell.length_a   1.000
_cell.length_b   1.000
_cell.length_c   1.000
_cell.angle_alpha   90.00
_cell.angle_beta   90.00
_cell.angle_gamma   90.00
#
_symmetry.space_group_name_H-M   'P 1'
#
loop_
_entity.id
_entity.type
_entity.pdbx_description
1 polymer ?
#
loop_
_entity_poly.entity_id
_entity_poly.type
_entity_poly.pdbx_seq_one_letter_code
_entity_poly.pdbx_strand_id
1 'polypeptide(L)'
;MEIQTLNPTTPRQRQRIEAFLKRNGLRFDDMHYYAAITDDDGEMIAGGGLKGNVIKCVAVDDAHKGEAIANTLISHLIAHANEEGHSNVMLFTKPKNRQLFESLSFRLLAEAPEAVLMETGIGGINNTVEALKKIREESEKYKEYNKECKENNKECKENSEECKEEEKTNLTISTPQHHNTTTPQHLNPSAPQPLTITTPLRGVVVMNCNPFTLGHRYLIEQAAKQVERLFVMVVREDSSLFAYAERKAMVKQGVAHLKNVTVIDGSEYAISQATFPTYFLKRLDDAADTQMLLDLDLFRRHIAPALGATVRFVGTEPTDRLTRRYNQLMHEVLADVRETARLEKKGNAVSASRVRKAMEQGDMSTIRQLVPPTTLPYIIAHLATQALQAELDTTPKPGLVDKDNNGAHRDMDYVLMQRSIDTLHPYFVKLALLGCADALPTHTSIRDIGIEAEKAMLSATNGVNTHKGALFSMGLAVVAAAHEERKTAANEEQILKERNGGEDVLVSLQTTIKALAASFPDTNGTHGSKAKLLSKGTTAIKGALDNAREGYEMLFAEWLPFYIERRKEHDAHTLHKTLLRIMCDLDDTNVIYRTDLATAEEVKQEARALLDSFSKAHTAEDKEKRIAAELLALKDMNKRYTARNISPGGAADMLSLTIFIGSIQT
;
A
#
# COMPACT_ATOMS: atom_id res chain seq x y z
N MET A 1 15.29 36.10 28.63
CA MET A 1 15.24 35.12 27.52
C MET A 1 14.19 34.08 27.81
N GLU A 2 13.04 34.18 27.13
CA GLU A 2 11.91 33.25 27.26
C GLU A 2 11.70 32.54 25.92
N ILE A 3 11.34 31.24 25.96
CA ILE A 3 10.99 30.47 24.76
C ILE A 3 9.49 30.65 24.49
N GLN A 4 9.19 31.24 23.34
CA GLN A 4 7.83 31.39 22.83
C GLN A 4 7.55 30.33 21.77
N THR A 5 6.46 29.58 21.96
CA THR A 5 5.91 28.69 20.92
C THR A 5 5.13 29.50 19.89
N LEU A 6 5.44 29.28 18.62
CA LEU A 6 4.73 29.84 17.46
C LEU A 6 4.16 28.71 16.61
N ASN A 7 2.93 28.89 16.12
CA ASN A 7 2.24 28.00 15.21
C ASN A 7 2.50 28.44 13.75
N PRO A 8 3.29 27.66 12.97
CA PRO A 8 3.65 27.98 11.59
C PRO A 8 2.46 28.01 10.62
N THR A 9 1.32 27.44 10.98
CA THR A 9 0.10 27.42 10.15
C THR A 9 -0.72 28.70 10.31
N THR A 10 -0.51 29.48 11.37
CA THR A 10 -1.23 30.74 11.61
C THR A 10 -0.58 31.87 10.78
N PRO A 11 -1.30 32.53 9.85
CA PRO A 11 -0.70 33.46 8.88
C PRO A 11 0.17 34.57 9.51
N ARG A 12 -0.29 35.17 10.61
CA ARG A 12 0.45 36.24 11.30
C ARG A 12 1.74 35.73 11.95
N GLN A 13 1.72 34.55 12.55
CA GLN A 13 2.90 33.96 13.18
C GLN A 13 3.88 33.44 12.13
N ARG A 14 3.36 32.84 11.05
CA ARG A 14 4.15 32.45 9.88
C ARG A 14 4.93 33.61 9.29
N GLN A 15 4.28 34.75 9.06
CA GLN A 15 4.95 35.94 8.52
C GLN A 15 6.09 36.43 9.43
N ARG A 16 5.87 36.36 10.75
CA ARG A 16 6.90 36.69 11.76
C ARG A 16 8.10 35.73 11.66
N ILE A 17 7.87 34.42 11.55
CA ILE A 17 8.92 33.41 11.35
C ILE A 17 9.66 33.65 10.03
N GLU A 18 8.94 33.84 8.93
CA GLU A 18 9.51 34.09 7.59
C GLU A 18 10.43 35.32 7.58
N ALA A 19 10.03 36.41 8.25
CA ALA A 19 10.86 37.61 8.36
C ALA A 19 12.18 37.35 9.08
N PHE A 20 12.14 36.60 10.20
CA PHE A 20 13.34 36.26 10.96
C PHE A 20 14.27 35.30 10.23
N LEU A 21 13.72 34.24 9.62
CA LEU A 21 14.52 33.32 8.80
C LEU A 21 15.18 34.06 7.63
N LYS A 22 14.45 34.95 6.95
CA LYS A 22 14.98 35.75 5.85
C LYS A 22 16.11 36.68 6.28
N ARG A 23 15.99 37.34 7.45
CA ARG A 23 17.07 38.15 8.05
C ARG A 23 18.34 37.33 8.27
N ASN A 24 18.19 36.04 8.62
CA ASN A 24 19.27 35.10 8.86
C ASN A 24 19.68 34.27 7.62
N GLY A 25 19.22 34.65 6.42
CA GLY A 25 19.59 34.00 5.17
C GLY A 25 19.00 32.60 4.97
N LEU A 26 17.95 32.25 5.70
CA LEU A 26 17.21 30.99 5.56
C LEU A 26 15.86 31.21 4.89
N ARG A 27 15.37 30.16 4.21
CA ARG A 27 14.00 30.11 3.69
C ARG A 27 13.12 29.34 4.67
N PHE A 28 11.86 29.74 4.74
CA PHE A 28 10.85 28.98 5.45
C PHE A 28 10.64 27.62 4.76
N ASP A 29 10.46 26.58 5.56
CA ASP A 29 10.18 25.21 5.14
C ASP A 29 8.92 24.71 5.86
N ASP A 30 8.30 23.63 5.38
CA ASP A 30 7.14 23.02 6.02
C ASP A 30 7.51 22.40 7.38
N MET A 31 6.80 22.84 8.41
CA MET A 31 7.00 22.53 9.84
C MET A 31 5.66 22.65 10.58
N HIS A 32 5.42 21.78 11.56
CA HIS A 32 4.19 21.80 12.37
C HIS A 32 4.35 22.58 13.68
N TYR A 33 5.61 22.81 14.11
CA TYR A 33 5.95 23.50 15.35
C TYR A 33 7.14 24.44 15.15
N TYR A 34 7.17 25.59 15.85
CA TYR A 34 8.31 26.50 15.90
C TYR A 34 8.51 27.09 17.29
N ALA A 35 9.74 27.02 17.81
CA ALA A 35 10.14 27.70 19.04
C ALA A 35 10.99 28.93 18.70
N ALA A 36 10.72 30.04 19.36
CA ALA A 36 11.48 31.28 19.22
C ALA A 36 11.97 31.76 20.60
N ILE A 37 13.25 32.09 20.71
CA ILE A 37 13.81 32.77 21.87
C ILE A 37 13.76 34.26 21.58
N THR A 38 13.20 35.02 22.52
CA THR A 38 13.08 36.47 22.43
C THR A 38 13.98 37.18 23.46
N ASP A 39 14.45 38.37 23.09
CA ASP A 39 15.07 39.31 24.02
C ASP A 39 14.00 40.05 24.84
N ASP A 40 14.44 40.98 25.70
CA ASP A 40 13.55 41.71 26.62
C ASP A 40 12.59 42.67 25.89
N ASP A 41 12.87 43.01 24.64
CA ASP A 41 12.02 43.84 23.78
C ASP A 41 11.00 42.99 22.97
N GLY A 42 11.05 41.66 23.11
CA GLY A 42 10.18 40.71 22.41
C GLY A 42 10.61 40.42 20.96
N GLU A 43 11.81 40.88 20.57
CA GLU A 43 12.40 40.59 19.28
C GLU A 43 13.03 39.19 19.28
N MET A 44 12.89 38.48 18.16
CA MET A 44 13.43 37.13 18.05
C MET A 44 14.94 37.18 17.85
N ILE A 45 15.65 36.49 18.74
CA ILE A 45 17.11 36.34 18.72
C ILE A 45 17.55 34.93 18.36
N ALA A 46 16.68 33.93 18.53
CA ALA A 46 16.90 32.59 17.98
C ALA A 46 15.56 31.92 17.66
N GLY A 47 15.56 30.95 16.76
CA GLY A 47 14.38 30.15 16.49
C GLY A 47 14.66 28.88 15.70
N GLY A 48 13.79 27.89 15.84
CA GLY A 48 13.91 26.61 15.17
C GLY A 48 12.57 25.87 15.14
N GLY A 49 12.37 25.09 14.09
CA GLY A 49 11.12 24.36 13.85
C GLY A 49 11.27 22.85 13.91
N LEU A 50 10.14 22.17 14.01
CA LEU A 50 10.03 20.72 13.88
C LEU A 50 9.06 20.34 12.77
N LYS A 51 9.41 19.28 12.03
CA LYS A 51 8.51 18.53 11.16
C LYS A 51 8.62 17.06 11.52
N GLY A 52 7.62 16.52 12.23
CA GLY A 52 7.75 15.24 12.93
C GLY A 52 9.00 15.24 13.82
N ASN A 53 9.90 14.27 13.59
CA ASN A 53 11.16 14.14 14.31
C ASN A 53 12.36 14.87 13.70
N VAL A 54 12.15 15.73 12.68
CA VAL A 54 13.23 16.46 12.02
C VAL A 54 13.25 17.92 12.48
N ILE A 55 14.37 18.36 13.04
CA ILE A 55 14.64 19.76 13.33
C ILE A 55 14.93 20.50 12.02
N LYS A 56 14.24 21.63 11.81
CA LYS A 56 14.32 22.47 10.61
C LYS A 56 14.51 23.94 10.96
N CYS A 57 15.01 24.71 10.00
CA CYS A 57 15.06 26.18 10.04
C CYS A 57 15.63 26.77 11.35
N VAL A 58 16.71 26.19 11.86
CA VAL A 58 17.41 26.71 13.06
C VAL A 58 18.21 27.94 12.68
N ALA A 59 17.94 29.07 13.34
CA ALA A 59 18.67 30.32 13.19
C ALA A 59 18.95 30.97 14.54
N VAL A 60 20.11 31.60 14.67
CA VAL A 60 20.51 32.42 15.81
C VAL A 60 21.03 33.74 15.25
N ASP A 61 20.53 34.84 15.79
CA ASP A 61 20.87 36.19 15.35
C ASP A 61 22.36 36.49 15.53
N ASP A 62 22.96 37.19 14.56
CA ASP A 62 24.39 37.46 14.51
C ASP A 62 24.91 38.21 15.75
N ALA A 63 24.11 39.11 16.33
CA ALA A 63 24.49 39.89 17.51
C ALA A 63 24.47 39.05 18.80
N HIS A 64 23.82 37.88 18.76
CA HIS A 64 23.61 36.99 19.91
C HIS A 64 24.18 35.59 19.66
N LYS A 65 25.13 35.45 18.72
CA LYS A 65 25.82 34.19 18.45
C LYS A 65 26.60 33.71 19.68
N GLY A 66 26.03 32.73 20.38
CA GLY A 66 26.68 32.03 21.47
C GLY A 66 26.15 30.60 21.60
N GLU A 67 27.02 29.66 21.97
CA GLU A 67 26.67 28.23 22.11
C GLU A 67 25.49 28.03 23.08
N ALA A 68 25.38 28.86 24.13
CA ALA A 68 24.31 28.76 25.12
C ALA A 68 22.89 28.90 24.53
N ILE A 69 22.65 29.89 23.66
CA ILE A 69 21.32 30.16 23.09
C ILE A 69 20.92 29.04 22.11
N ALA A 70 21.86 28.61 21.28
CA ALA A 70 21.65 27.47 20.39
C ALA A 70 21.33 26.20 21.18
N ASN A 71 22.07 25.95 22.27
CA ASN A 71 21.86 24.79 23.13
C ASN A 71 20.46 24.82 23.77
N THR A 72 20.05 25.95 24.36
CA THR A 72 18.72 26.11 24.94
C THR A 72 17.60 25.85 23.93
N LEU A 73 17.72 26.41 22.73
CA LEU A 73 16.72 26.20 21.66
C LEU A 73 16.65 24.72 21.25
N ILE A 74 17.80 24.09 20.99
CA ILE A 74 17.84 22.71 20.50
C ILE A 74 17.37 21.73 21.57
N SER A 75 17.77 21.93 22.84
CA SER A 75 17.27 21.12 23.95
C SER A 75 15.76 21.20 24.10
N HIS A 76 15.18 22.39 23.91
CA HIS A 76 13.72 22.57 23.91
C HIS A 76 13.04 21.83 22.77
N LEU A 77 13.57 21.91 21.55
CA LEU A 77 13.02 21.19 20.40
C LEU A 77 13.09 19.67 20.59
N ILE A 78 14.19 19.15 21.15
CA ILE A 78 14.31 17.72 21.47
C ILE A 78 13.28 17.31 22.52
N ALA A 79 13.10 18.10 23.58
CA ALA A 79 12.11 17.83 24.62
C ALA A 79 10.69 17.78 24.03
N HIS A 80 10.35 18.75 23.18
CA HIS A 80 9.04 18.79 22.53
C HIS A 80 8.82 17.60 21.59
N ALA A 81 9.82 17.24 20.78
CA ALA A 81 9.72 16.06 19.90
C ALA A 81 9.52 14.76 20.72
N ASN A 82 10.20 14.62 21.87
CA ASN A 82 10.00 13.48 22.77
C ASN A 82 8.58 13.45 23.36
N GLU A 83 8.02 14.61 23.73
CA GLU A 83 6.63 14.72 24.21
C GLU A 83 5.61 14.31 23.14
N GLU A 84 5.91 14.57 21.87
CA GLU A 84 5.13 14.10 20.71
C GLU A 84 5.36 12.61 20.36
N GLY A 85 6.20 11.91 21.14
CA GLY A 85 6.47 10.48 20.98
C GLY A 85 7.63 10.14 20.06
N HIS A 86 8.44 11.13 19.65
CA HIS A 86 9.63 10.92 18.84
C HIS A 86 10.88 10.70 19.70
N SER A 87 11.27 9.44 19.90
CA SER A 87 12.43 9.05 20.73
C SER A 87 13.80 9.25 20.06
N ASN A 88 13.81 9.62 18.78
CA ASN A 88 15.00 9.98 18.02
C ASN A 88 14.69 11.19 17.15
N VAL A 89 15.58 12.18 17.19
CA VAL A 89 15.45 13.45 16.49
C VAL A 89 16.60 13.63 15.51
N MET A 90 16.26 13.97 14.26
CA MET A 90 17.21 14.20 13.18
C MET A 90 17.38 15.69 12.90
N LEU A 91 18.53 16.06 12.35
CA LEU A 91 18.84 17.42 11.93
C LEU A 91 19.70 17.43 10.67
N PHE A 92 19.39 18.37 9.78
CA PHE A 92 20.25 18.76 8.66
C PHE A 92 20.95 20.08 8.97
N THR A 93 22.26 20.15 8.76
CA THR A 93 23.01 21.38 8.94
C THR A 93 24.22 21.46 8.00
N LYS A 94 24.85 22.63 7.90
CA LYS A 94 26.09 22.78 7.11
C LYS A 94 27.24 22.05 7.81
N PRO A 95 28.22 21.46 7.08
CA PRO A 95 29.33 20.74 7.69
C PRO A 95 30.09 21.54 8.75
N LYS A 96 30.26 22.85 8.53
CA LYS A 96 30.90 23.78 9.49
C LYS A 96 30.22 23.85 10.87
N ASN A 97 28.93 23.51 10.96
CA ASN A 97 28.16 23.54 12.20
C ASN A 97 28.20 22.20 12.96
N ARG A 98 28.85 21.17 12.41
CA ARG A 98 28.85 19.81 12.97
C ARG A 98 29.32 19.77 14.43
N GLN A 99 30.44 20.43 14.74
CA GLN A 99 31.04 20.41 16.09
C GLN A 99 30.07 20.96 17.16
N LEU A 100 29.28 21.98 16.82
CA LEU A 100 28.25 22.54 17.70
C LEU A 100 27.22 21.45 18.08
N PHE A 101 26.72 20.71 17.10
CA PHE A 101 25.71 19.68 17.36
C PHE A 101 26.29 18.41 18.00
N GLU A 102 27.55 18.07 17.73
CA GLU A 102 28.25 17.01 18.46
C GLU A 102 28.34 17.32 19.96
N SER A 103 28.53 18.59 20.36
CA SER A 103 28.48 19.02 21.76
C SER A 103 27.10 18.83 22.41
N LEU A 104 26.04 18.79 21.58
CA LEU A 104 24.66 18.55 21.97
C LEU A 104 24.26 17.06 21.85
N SER A 105 25.25 16.16 21.86
CA SER A 105 25.07 14.71 21.76
C SER A 105 24.46 14.24 20.44
N PHE A 106 24.45 15.07 19.39
CA PHE A 106 24.14 14.57 18.06
C PHE A 106 25.30 13.75 17.51
N ARG A 107 24.99 12.57 17.00
CA ARG A 107 25.94 11.74 16.24
C ARG A 107 25.76 12.00 14.76
N LEU A 108 26.88 12.06 14.02
CA LEU A 108 26.85 12.11 12.57
C LEU A 108 26.29 10.80 11.99
N LEU A 109 25.32 10.93 11.09
CA LEU A 109 24.80 9.82 10.30
C LEU A 109 25.43 9.76 8.92
N ALA A 110 25.39 10.88 8.19
CA ALA A 110 25.83 10.99 6.82
C ALA A 110 26.33 12.40 6.50
N GLU A 111 27.14 12.52 5.46
CA GLU A 111 27.80 13.76 5.05
C GLU A 111 27.82 13.88 3.52
N ALA A 112 27.51 15.07 3.04
CA ALA A 112 27.58 15.51 1.66
C ALA A 112 28.31 16.87 1.62
N PRO A 113 28.74 17.35 0.43
CA PRO A 113 29.54 18.58 0.34
C PRO A 113 28.90 19.81 1.02
N GLU A 114 27.59 19.97 0.90
CA GLU A 114 26.86 21.15 1.39
C GLU A 114 26.07 20.90 2.69
N ALA A 115 25.96 19.66 3.15
CA ALA A 115 25.16 19.31 4.33
C ALA A 115 25.66 18.06 5.05
N VAL A 116 25.42 18.01 6.36
CA VAL A 116 25.52 16.81 7.19
C VAL A 116 24.14 16.47 7.76
N LEU A 117 23.88 15.18 7.87
CA LEU A 117 22.75 14.62 8.60
C LEU A 117 23.24 14.07 9.92
N MET A 118 22.59 14.48 11.00
CA MET A 118 22.92 14.07 12.36
C MET A 118 21.65 13.64 13.11
N GLU A 119 21.80 12.83 14.14
CA GLU A 119 20.68 12.41 15.00
C GLU A 119 21.05 12.38 16.48
N THR A 120 20.04 12.45 17.35
CA THR A 120 20.18 12.30 18.81
C THR A 120 19.00 11.53 19.38
N GLY A 121 19.23 10.74 20.43
CA GLY A 121 18.21 9.91 21.07
C GLY A 121 18.59 8.44 21.19
N ILE A 122 17.66 7.65 21.75
CA ILE A 122 17.88 6.24 22.09
C ILE A 122 17.59 5.36 20.88
N GLY A 123 18.48 4.43 20.57
CA GLY A 123 18.26 3.40 19.57
C GLY A 123 18.59 3.83 18.14
N GLY A 124 17.88 4.80 17.57
CA GLY A 124 18.10 5.38 16.22
C GLY A 124 18.71 4.47 15.15
N ILE A 125 19.74 4.96 14.43
CA ILE A 125 20.46 4.16 13.42
C ILE A 125 21.06 2.87 14.00
N ASN A 126 21.50 2.89 15.26
CA ASN A 126 22.15 1.74 15.90
C ASN A 126 21.18 0.55 16.01
N ASN A 127 19.92 0.78 16.37
CA ASN A 127 18.89 -0.25 16.40
C ASN A 127 18.65 -0.84 15.01
N THR A 128 18.66 0.00 13.97
CA THR A 128 18.53 -0.45 12.57
C THR A 128 19.74 -1.31 12.19
N VAL A 129 20.96 -0.86 12.51
CA VAL A 129 22.21 -1.60 12.26
C VAL A 129 22.21 -2.95 12.98
N GLU A 130 21.84 -3.00 14.26
CA GLU A 130 21.77 -4.26 15.02
C GLU A 130 20.72 -5.22 14.47
N ALA A 131 19.55 -4.71 14.07
CA ALA A 131 18.53 -5.52 13.41
C ALA A 131 19.03 -6.11 12.09
N LEU A 132 19.74 -5.33 11.27
CA LEU A 132 20.32 -5.78 10.00
C LEU A 132 21.45 -6.81 10.22
N LYS A 133 22.31 -6.62 11.23
CA LYS A 133 23.34 -7.60 11.62
C LYS A 133 22.71 -8.93 12.03
N LYS A 134 21.65 -8.88 12.85
CA LYS A 134 20.92 -10.09 13.26
C LYS A 134 20.32 -10.82 12.06
N ILE A 135 19.71 -10.10 11.12
CA ILE A 135 19.18 -10.70 9.88
C ILE A 135 20.30 -11.37 9.07
N ARG A 136 21.48 -10.73 8.97
CA ARG A 136 22.64 -11.29 8.30
C ARG A 136 23.07 -12.61 8.97
N GLU A 137 23.23 -12.61 10.29
CA GLU A 137 23.64 -13.80 11.07
C GLU A 137 22.62 -14.95 10.98
N GLU A 138 21.32 -14.65 11.05
CA GLU A 138 20.25 -15.65 10.88
C GLU A 138 20.29 -16.27 9.48
N SER A 139 20.58 -15.46 8.45
CA SER A 139 20.72 -15.94 7.08
C SER A 139 21.97 -16.80 6.85
N GLU A 140 22.99 -16.68 7.71
CA GLU A 140 24.20 -17.50 7.69
C GLU A 140 23.96 -18.84 8.39
N LYS A 141 23.32 -18.84 9.57
CA LYS A 141 22.96 -20.07 10.31
C LYS A 141 22.04 -20.99 9.52
N TYR A 142 21.08 -20.43 8.78
CA TYR A 142 20.20 -21.22 7.91
C TYR A 142 20.97 -21.93 6.78
N LYS A 143 22.13 -21.41 6.38
CA LYS A 143 23.01 -22.04 5.38
C LYS A 143 23.80 -23.19 5.99
N GLU A 144 24.36 -23.02 7.20
CA GLU A 144 25.09 -24.07 7.91
C GLU A 144 24.19 -25.27 8.21
N TYR A 145 23.00 -25.04 8.76
CA TYR A 145 22.02 -26.12 9.00
C TYR A 145 21.65 -26.88 7.73
N ASN A 146 21.39 -26.18 6.62
CA ASN A 146 21.07 -26.82 5.34
C ASN A 146 22.29 -27.49 4.68
N LYS A 147 23.51 -27.05 4.99
CA LYS A 147 24.75 -27.67 4.53
C LYS A 147 24.99 -28.98 5.30
N GLU A 148 24.87 -28.96 6.63
CA GLU A 148 24.90 -30.16 7.48
C GLU A 148 23.82 -31.17 7.06
N CYS A 149 22.58 -30.73 6.81
CA CYS A 149 21.52 -31.64 6.34
C CYS A 149 21.78 -32.23 4.94
N LYS A 150 22.57 -31.55 4.09
CA LYS A 150 22.97 -32.06 2.78
C LYS A 150 24.20 -32.96 2.85
N GLU A 151 25.17 -32.62 3.70
CA GLU A 151 26.35 -33.44 3.97
C GLU A 151 25.94 -34.74 4.66
N ASN A 152 25.06 -34.71 5.67
CA ASN A 152 24.49 -35.90 6.30
C ASN A 152 23.71 -36.78 5.31
N ASN A 153 22.93 -36.17 4.39
CA ASN A 153 22.25 -36.94 3.34
C ASN A 153 23.20 -37.51 2.26
N LYS A 154 24.37 -36.91 2.08
CA LYS A 154 25.40 -37.39 1.16
C LYS A 154 26.24 -38.50 1.81
N GLU A 155 26.57 -38.37 3.09
CA GLU A 155 27.15 -39.42 3.93
C GLU A 155 26.23 -40.64 4.03
N CYS A 156 24.91 -40.44 4.18
CA CYS A 156 23.95 -41.55 4.14
C CYS A 156 23.87 -42.23 2.76
N LYS A 157 24.22 -41.53 1.67
CA LYS A 157 24.27 -42.12 0.31
C LYS A 157 25.61 -42.78 0.00
N GLU A 158 26.73 -42.18 0.38
CA GLU A 158 28.07 -42.74 0.24
C GLU A 158 28.22 -44.00 1.13
N ASN A 159 27.68 -44.00 2.35
CA ASN A 159 27.61 -45.21 3.21
C ASN A 159 26.63 -46.29 2.69
N SER A 160 25.74 -45.97 1.73
CA SER A 160 24.84 -46.94 1.11
C SER A 160 25.42 -47.61 -0.15
N GLU A 161 26.50 -47.05 -0.72
CA GLU A 161 27.21 -47.61 -1.87
C GLU A 161 28.42 -48.47 -1.46
N GLU A 162 28.96 -48.32 -0.24
CA GLU A 162 30.03 -49.17 0.32
C GLU A 162 29.53 -50.41 1.11
N CYS A 163 28.21 -50.59 1.28
CA CYS A 163 27.65 -51.76 1.96
C CYS A 163 26.88 -52.67 0.99
N LYS A 164 27.59 -53.28 0.05
CA LYS A 164 27.16 -54.49 -0.66
C LYS A 164 28.30 -55.50 -0.76
N GLU A 165 28.86 -55.89 0.37
CA GLU A 165 29.44 -57.20 0.56
C GLU A 165 29.57 -57.47 2.07
N GLU A 166 29.35 -58.71 2.47
CA GLU A 166 29.44 -59.27 3.83
C GLU A 166 28.17 -59.24 4.72
N GLU A 167 27.26 -60.16 4.41
CA GLU A 167 26.45 -60.85 5.43
C GLU A 167 27.36 -61.77 6.28
N LYS A 168 27.35 -61.60 7.61
CA LYS A 168 26.93 -62.64 8.59
C LYS A 168 27.27 -62.31 10.05
N THR A 169 26.26 -62.58 10.89
CA THR A 169 26.30 -63.09 12.28
C THR A 169 26.55 -62.16 13.49
N ASN A 170 25.48 -62.11 14.31
CA ASN A 170 25.39 -62.25 15.78
C ASN A 170 25.73 -61.09 16.73
N LEU A 171 24.65 -60.60 17.37
CA LEU A 171 24.43 -60.50 18.83
C LEU A 171 25.64 -60.16 19.72
N THR A 172 25.60 -59.05 20.46
CA THR A 172 25.17 -58.98 21.88
C THR A 172 25.49 -57.60 22.49
N ILE A 173 24.62 -57.18 23.40
CA ILE A 173 24.62 -56.05 24.34
C ILE A 173 25.94 -55.91 25.14
N SER A 174 26.45 -54.68 25.30
CA SER A 174 26.87 -54.08 26.58
C SER A 174 27.64 -52.75 26.42
N THR A 175 27.21 -51.73 27.19
CA THR A 175 28.01 -50.58 27.65
C THR A 175 29.14 -51.03 28.60
N PRO A 176 30.30 -50.36 28.67
CA PRO A 176 30.43 -49.22 29.60
C PRO A 176 31.46 -48.12 29.25
N GLN A 177 31.38 -47.05 30.05
CA GLN A 177 32.32 -45.95 30.24
C GLN A 177 33.76 -46.42 30.55
N HIS A 178 34.79 -45.66 30.12
CA HIS A 178 35.73 -44.98 31.03
C HIS A 178 36.81 -44.16 30.30
N HIS A 179 37.08 -43.00 30.91
CA HIS A 179 38.26 -42.14 30.85
C HIS A 179 39.63 -42.84 30.63
N ASN A 180 40.58 -42.24 29.89
CA ASN A 180 41.61 -41.31 30.41
C ASN A 180 42.82 -41.09 29.44
N THR A 181 43.17 -39.82 29.24
CA THR A 181 44.51 -39.18 29.21
C THR A 181 45.73 -39.74 28.41
N THR A 182 46.22 -38.84 27.52
CA THR A 182 47.62 -38.32 27.31
C THR A 182 48.67 -38.99 26.40
N THR A 183 48.98 -38.23 25.31
CA THR A 183 50.31 -37.85 24.71
C THR A 183 51.12 -38.87 23.86
N PRO A 184 52.11 -38.43 23.05
CA PRO A 184 51.99 -37.58 21.83
C PRO A 184 52.88 -38.11 20.66
N GLN A 185 52.44 -38.13 19.39
CA GLN A 185 53.39 -38.43 18.30
C GLN A 185 53.18 -37.62 17.01
N HIS A 186 54.26 -36.89 16.71
CA HIS A 186 54.89 -36.65 15.42
C HIS A 186 54.19 -35.84 14.32
N LEU A 187 54.79 -34.65 14.14
CA LEU A 187 54.91 -33.83 12.94
C LEU A 187 54.92 -34.60 11.61
N ASN A 188 54.10 -34.12 10.67
CA ASN A 188 54.33 -34.25 9.24
C ASN A 188 54.12 -32.86 8.60
N PRO A 189 55.04 -32.34 7.75
CA PRO A 189 54.94 -30.99 7.21
C PRO A 189 54.16 -31.00 5.89
N SER A 190 52.93 -30.50 5.89
CA SER A 190 52.17 -30.21 4.67
C SER A 190 52.16 -28.70 4.40
N ALA A 191 52.43 -28.38 3.14
CA ALA A 191 52.65 -27.06 2.56
C ALA A 191 51.55 -26.02 2.86
N PRO A 192 51.88 -24.72 2.85
CA PRO A 192 50.88 -23.67 3.02
C PRO A 192 50.00 -23.58 1.77
N GLN A 193 48.76 -24.05 1.87
CA GLN A 193 47.71 -23.65 0.94
C GLN A 193 47.28 -22.22 1.27
N PRO A 194 47.25 -21.27 0.30
CA PRO A 194 46.67 -19.97 0.55
C PRO A 194 45.16 -20.14 0.63
N LEU A 195 44.62 -20.09 1.86
CA LEU A 195 43.21 -19.87 2.13
C LEU A 195 42.86 -18.43 1.72
N THR A 196 42.67 -18.18 0.43
CA THR A 196 41.87 -17.02 -0.01
C THR A 196 40.41 -17.36 0.28
N ILE A 197 39.97 -17.10 1.50
CA ILE A 197 38.54 -17.05 1.83
C ILE A 197 38.02 -15.79 1.13
N THR A 198 37.58 -15.91 -0.12
CA THR A 198 36.84 -14.85 -0.79
C THR A 198 35.57 -14.63 0.03
N THR A 199 35.46 -13.47 0.67
CA THR A 199 34.27 -13.11 1.45
C THR A 199 33.03 -13.31 0.56
N PRO A 200 32.01 -14.03 1.01
CA PRO A 200 30.88 -14.37 0.15
C PRO A 200 30.19 -13.11 -0.34
N LEU A 201 30.03 -12.99 -1.66
CA LEU A 201 29.50 -11.80 -2.31
C LEU A 201 28.03 -11.60 -1.92
N ARG A 202 27.70 -10.45 -1.32
CA ARG A 202 26.34 -10.12 -0.85
C ARG A 202 25.86 -8.84 -1.51
N GLY A 203 24.61 -8.88 -1.97
CA GLY A 203 23.99 -7.78 -2.70
C GLY A 203 22.83 -7.15 -1.95
N VAL A 204 22.53 -5.88 -2.26
CA VAL A 204 21.30 -5.21 -1.81
C VAL A 204 20.56 -4.58 -2.98
N VAL A 205 19.25 -4.81 -3.03
CA VAL A 205 18.30 -4.02 -3.82
C VAL A 205 17.39 -3.22 -2.87
N VAL A 206 17.32 -1.89 -3.03
CA VAL A 206 16.30 -1.04 -2.40
C VAL A 206 15.26 -0.64 -3.45
N MET A 207 13.98 -0.87 -3.17
CA MET A 207 12.89 -0.63 -4.13
C MET A 207 11.56 -0.29 -3.45
N ASN A 208 10.75 0.56 -4.10
CA ASN A 208 9.46 0.98 -3.55
C ASN A 208 8.32 -0.02 -3.83
N CYS A 209 8.24 -0.62 -5.02
CA CYS A 209 7.23 -1.65 -5.34
C CYS A 209 5.76 -1.20 -5.12
N ASN A 210 5.36 -0.08 -5.72
CA ASN A 210 4.01 0.49 -5.56
C ASN A 210 3.18 0.45 -6.87
N PRO A 211 2.73 -0.72 -7.37
CA PRO A 211 2.85 -2.06 -6.77
C PRO A 211 4.12 -2.82 -7.20
N PHE A 212 4.29 -4.06 -6.70
CA PHE A 212 5.29 -5.00 -7.20
C PHE A 212 4.99 -5.37 -8.66
N THR A 213 6.03 -5.49 -9.49
CA THR A 213 5.87 -5.67 -10.95
C THR A 213 6.81 -6.76 -11.46
N LEU A 214 6.57 -7.26 -12.67
CA LEU A 214 7.49 -8.19 -13.33
C LEU A 214 8.87 -7.55 -13.57
N GLY A 215 8.94 -6.22 -13.72
CA GLY A 215 10.20 -5.50 -13.80
C GLY A 215 10.98 -5.52 -12.48
N HIS A 216 10.28 -5.38 -11.34
CA HIS A 216 10.92 -5.54 -10.02
C HIS A 216 11.40 -6.97 -9.82
N ARG A 217 10.55 -7.97 -10.10
CA ARG A 217 10.91 -9.39 -10.00
C ARG A 217 12.12 -9.73 -10.88
N TYR A 218 12.14 -9.24 -12.11
CA TYR A 218 13.27 -9.43 -13.04
C TYR A 218 14.58 -8.87 -12.48
N LEU A 219 14.58 -7.64 -11.94
CA LEU A 219 15.78 -7.06 -11.31
C LEU A 219 16.27 -7.94 -10.16
N ILE A 220 15.36 -8.41 -9.29
CA ILE A 220 15.72 -9.30 -8.18
C ILE A 220 16.31 -10.62 -8.70
N GLU A 221 15.70 -11.22 -9.72
CA GLU A 221 16.17 -12.47 -10.31
C GLU A 221 17.56 -12.34 -10.96
N GLN A 222 17.84 -11.22 -11.65
CA GLN A 222 19.16 -10.97 -12.22
C GLN A 222 20.22 -10.67 -11.15
N ALA A 223 19.86 -9.91 -10.11
CA ALA A 223 20.75 -9.63 -8.99
C ALA A 223 21.07 -10.90 -8.20
N ALA A 224 20.07 -11.74 -7.92
CA ALA A 224 20.21 -12.96 -7.14
C ALA A 224 21.14 -13.99 -7.80
N LYS A 225 21.26 -14.00 -9.13
CA LYS A 225 22.21 -14.88 -9.85
C LYS A 225 23.67 -14.50 -9.65
N GLN A 226 23.93 -13.25 -9.24
CA GLN A 226 25.27 -12.69 -9.16
C GLN A 226 25.87 -12.71 -7.76
N VAL A 227 25.10 -13.09 -6.74
CA VAL A 227 25.50 -13.03 -5.33
C VAL A 227 25.11 -14.29 -4.57
N GLU A 228 25.84 -14.58 -3.51
CA GLU A 228 25.50 -15.69 -2.62
C GLU A 228 24.27 -15.38 -1.76
N ARG A 229 24.07 -14.11 -1.40
CA ARG A 229 22.88 -13.61 -0.72
C ARG A 229 22.46 -12.28 -1.31
N LEU A 230 21.17 -12.12 -1.57
CA LEU A 230 20.58 -10.85 -1.95
C LEU A 230 19.60 -10.39 -0.87
N PHE A 231 19.78 -9.19 -0.35
CA PHE A 231 18.80 -8.54 0.50
C PHE A 231 17.93 -7.59 -0.34
N VAL A 232 16.61 -7.73 -0.23
CA VAL A 232 15.64 -6.85 -0.88
C VAL A 232 14.98 -5.99 0.18
N MET A 233 15.35 -4.71 0.22
CA MET A 233 14.80 -3.72 1.14
C MET A 233 13.63 -2.99 0.47
N VAL A 234 12.43 -3.18 1.01
CA VAL A 234 11.24 -2.47 0.55
C VAL A 234 11.18 -1.12 1.25
N VAL A 235 11.10 -0.02 0.50
CA VAL A 235 11.03 1.34 1.07
C VAL A 235 9.83 1.46 2.01
N ARG A 236 10.08 1.87 3.26
CA ARG A 236 9.06 2.02 4.31
C ARG A 236 8.46 3.42 4.26
N GLU A 237 7.36 3.54 3.53
CA GLU A 237 6.61 4.79 3.35
C GLU A 237 5.14 4.46 3.06
N ASP A 238 4.20 5.08 3.77
CA ASP A 238 2.76 4.85 3.59
C ASP A 238 2.07 5.91 2.71
N SER A 239 2.82 6.89 2.18
CA SER A 239 2.38 7.80 1.11
C SER A 239 2.25 7.14 -0.28
N SER A 240 2.03 5.82 -0.32
CA SER A 240 1.93 5.00 -1.54
C SER A 240 0.49 4.60 -1.83
N LEU A 241 0.23 4.08 -3.04
CA LEU A 241 -1.11 3.59 -3.40
C LEU A 241 -1.45 2.31 -2.64
N PHE A 242 -0.41 1.51 -2.35
CA PHE A 242 -0.47 0.32 -1.52
C PHE A 242 0.32 0.55 -0.23
N ALA A 243 -0.25 0.12 0.89
CA ALA A 243 0.39 0.25 2.21
C ALA A 243 1.72 -0.51 2.25
N TYR A 244 2.64 -0.10 3.11
CA TYR A 244 3.94 -0.73 3.25
C TYR A 244 3.85 -2.25 3.49
N ALA A 245 2.94 -2.67 4.38
CA ALA A 245 2.72 -4.09 4.69
C ALA A 245 2.32 -4.89 3.44
N GLU A 246 1.50 -4.32 2.57
CA GLU A 246 1.05 -4.96 1.33
C GLU A 246 2.18 -5.06 0.31
N ARG A 247 2.91 -3.97 0.08
CA ARG A 247 4.06 -3.96 -0.84
C ARG A 247 5.10 -4.99 -0.41
N LYS A 248 5.40 -5.07 0.89
CA LYS A 248 6.31 -6.08 1.45
C LYS A 248 5.77 -7.49 1.24
N ALA A 249 4.48 -7.72 1.45
CA ALA A 249 3.85 -9.02 1.24
C ALA A 249 3.88 -9.44 -0.24
N MET A 250 3.56 -8.54 -1.17
CA MET A 250 3.65 -8.77 -2.63
C MET A 250 5.08 -9.20 -3.04
N VAL A 251 6.09 -8.48 -2.54
CA VAL A 251 7.51 -8.77 -2.82
C VAL A 251 7.89 -10.12 -2.22
N LYS A 252 7.58 -10.36 -0.93
CA LYS A 252 7.92 -11.60 -0.23
C LYS A 252 7.34 -12.84 -0.91
N GLN A 253 6.08 -12.79 -1.33
CA GLN A 253 5.44 -13.89 -2.05
C GLN A 253 6.03 -14.02 -3.46
N GLY A 254 6.24 -12.90 -4.16
CA GLY A 254 6.71 -12.88 -5.55
C GLY A 254 8.16 -13.34 -5.76
N VAL A 255 8.94 -13.48 -4.68
CA VAL A 255 10.33 -13.96 -4.71
C VAL A 255 10.54 -15.23 -3.87
N ALA A 256 9.47 -15.85 -3.36
CA ALA A 256 9.56 -16.99 -2.45
C ALA A 256 10.29 -18.21 -3.06
N HIS A 257 10.33 -18.32 -4.39
CA HIS A 257 11.08 -19.36 -5.11
C HIS A 257 12.61 -19.15 -5.09
N LEU A 258 13.09 -17.94 -4.76
CA LEU A 258 14.50 -17.58 -4.75
C LEU A 258 15.12 -17.84 -3.36
N LYS A 259 15.80 -18.98 -3.23
CA LYS A 259 16.34 -19.46 -1.94
C LYS A 259 17.42 -18.57 -1.32
N ASN A 260 18.10 -17.74 -2.12
CA ASN A 260 19.17 -16.86 -1.66
C ASN A 260 18.72 -15.40 -1.49
N VAL A 261 17.41 -15.13 -1.54
CA VAL A 261 16.83 -13.79 -1.38
C VAL A 261 16.17 -13.65 -0.01
N THR A 262 16.53 -12.59 0.71
CA THR A 262 15.88 -12.21 1.97
C THR A 262 15.21 -10.85 1.80
N VAL A 263 13.88 -10.81 1.92
CA VAL A 263 13.13 -9.55 1.96
C VAL A 263 13.18 -8.97 3.36
N ILE A 264 13.75 -7.77 3.49
CA ILE A 264 13.97 -7.10 4.77
C ILE A 264 13.10 -5.85 4.90
N ASP A 265 12.94 -5.40 6.14
CA ASP A 265 12.25 -4.15 6.40
C ASP A 265 13.02 -2.94 5.87
N GLY A 266 12.29 -1.98 5.29
CA GLY A 266 12.80 -0.63 5.11
C GLY A 266 12.98 0.07 6.45
N SER A 267 13.76 1.15 6.44
CA SER A 267 13.98 1.99 7.61
C SER A 267 13.77 3.45 7.26
N GLU A 268 13.61 4.31 8.28
CA GLU A 268 13.62 5.76 8.11
C GLU A 268 14.98 6.30 7.60
N TYR A 269 15.99 5.45 7.48
CA TYR A 269 17.34 5.77 7.03
C TYR A 269 17.66 5.28 5.60
N ALA A 270 16.67 4.78 4.85
CA ALA A 270 16.87 4.31 3.48
C ALA A 270 15.74 4.78 2.56
N ILE A 271 16.01 5.80 1.74
CA ILE A 271 15.05 6.45 0.84
C ILE A 271 13.76 6.82 1.59
N SER A 272 13.85 7.79 2.51
CA SER A 272 12.74 8.22 3.37
C SER A 272 12.41 9.71 3.19
N GLN A 273 11.23 10.15 3.62
CA GLN A 273 10.89 11.58 3.64
C GLN A 273 11.84 12.40 4.52
N ALA A 274 12.43 11.78 5.55
CA ALA A 274 13.38 12.45 6.41
C ALA A 274 14.71 12.69 5.68
N THR A 275 15.28 11.68 5.02
CA THR A 275 16.62 11.74 4.42
C THR A 275 16.64 12.16 2.96
N PHE A 276 15.55 11.90 2.24
CA PHE A 276 15.44 12.12 0.80
C PHE A 276 14.00 12.52 0.36
N PRO A 277 13.46 13.64 0.87
CA PRO A 277 12.08 14.07 0.59
C PRO A 277 11.81 14.33 -0.90
N THR A 278 12.80 14.83 -1.66
CA THR A 278 12.66 15.10 -3.10
C THR A 278 12.37 13.86 -3.94
N TYR A 279 12.72 12.66 -3.44
CA TYR A 279 12.38 11.38 -4.07
C TYR A 279 10.87 11.20 -4.25
N PHE A 280 10.09 11.59 -3.25
CA PHE A 280 8.63 11.45 -3.26
C PHE A 280 7.94 12.56 -4.04
N LEU A 281 8.55 13.75 -4.08
CA LEU A 281 8.06 14.87 -4.88
C LEU A 281 8.41 14.72 -6.38
N LYS A 282 9.37 13.86 -6.73
CA LYS A 282 9.95 13.71 -8.07
C LYS A 282 10.44 15.03 -8.66
N ARG A 283 11.06 15.86 -7.82
CA ARG A 283 11.59 17.18 -8.20
C ARG A 283 13.11 17.19 -8.12
N LEU A 284 13.75 17.53 -9.23
CA LEU A 284 15.17 17.91 -9.26
C LEU A 284 15.24 19.42 -8.99
N ASP A 285 15.41 19.78 -7.73
CA ASP A 285 15.73 21.15 -7.30
C ASP A 285 17.19 21.22 -6.82
N ASP A 286 17.62 22.41 -6.41
CA ASP A 286 19.01 22.67 -5.99
C ASP A 286 19.46 21.80 -4.79
N ALA A 287 18.53 21.22 -4.03
CA ALA A 287 18.84 20.39 -2.86
C ALA A 287 18.86 18.88 -3.16
N ALA A 288 18.39 18.45 -4.33
CA ALA A 288 18.18 17.04 -4.65
C ALA A 288 19.49 16.23 -4.62
N ASP A 289 20.58 16.74 -5.21
CA ASP A 289 21.88 16.06 -5.21
C ASP A 289 22.44 15.90 -3.78
N THR A 290 22.32 16.93 -2.94
CA THR A 290 22.76 16.85 -1.55
C THR A 290 21.99 15.78 -0.77
N GLN A 291 20.68 15.70 -0.95
CA GLN A 291 19.85 14.66 -0.31
C GLN A 291 20.18 13.25 -0.81
N MET A 292 20.39 13.09 -2.12
CA MET A 292 20.84 11.83 -2.73
C MET A 292 22.17 11.36 -2.14
N LEU A 293 23.14 12.28 -2.02
CA LEU A 293 24.46 11.98 -1.46
C LEU A 293 24.38 11.61 0.02
N LEU A 294 23.55 12.29 0.82
CA LEU A 294 23.32 11.94 2.22
C LEU A 294 22.74 10.53 2.36
N ASP A 295 21.73 10.18 1.55
CA ASP A 295 21.15 8.83 1.55
C ASP A 295 22.17 7.75 1.15
N LEU A 296 22.96 8.00 0.10
CA LEU A 296 24.02 7.09 -0.35
C LEU A 296 25.14 6.93 0.70
N ASP A 297 25.53 8.01 1.35
CA ASP A 297 26.55 7.96 2.40
C ASP A 297 26.03 7.25 3.66
N LEU A 298 24.75 7.42 4.01
CA LEU A 298 24.09 6.65 5.07
C LEU A 298 24.12 5.16 4.74
N PHE A 299 23.67 4.80 3.52
CA PHE A 299 23.71 3.41 3.05
C PHE A 299 25.12 2.82 3.15
N ARG A 300 26.13 3.56 2.66
CA ARG A 300 27.54 3.17 2.64
C ARG A 300 28.13 2.99 4.04
N ARG A 301 27.82 3.90 4.98
CA ARG A 301 28.39 3.90 6.33
C ARG A 301 27.74 2.88 7.25
N HIS A 302 26.43 2.68 7.14
CA HIS A 302 25.66 1.94 8.15
C HIS A 302 24.98 0.69 7.61
N ILE A 303 24.24 0.81 6.50
CA ILE A 303 23.37 -0.27 6.02
C ILE A 303 24.16 -1.39 5.34
N ALA A 304 25.03 -1.05 4.38
CA ALA A 304 25.82 -2.03 3.65
C ALA A 304 26.76 -2.82 4.58
N PRO A 305 27.51 -2.19 5.52
CA PRO A 305 28.33 -2.92 6.48
C PRO A 305 27.53 -3.82 7.42
N ALA A 306 26.37 -3.37 7.90
CA ALA A 306 25.51 -4.17 8.77
C ALA A 306 25.03 -5.47 8.10
N LEU A 307 24.71 -5.40 6.81
CA LEU A 307 24.34 -6.56 5.99
C LEU A 307 25.55 -7.35 5.46
N GLY A 308 26.77 -6.82 5.60
CA GLY A 308 27.96 -7.33 4.94
C GLY A 308 27.85 -7.29 3.41
N ALA A 309 27.02 -6.38 2.87
CA ALA A 309 26.78 -6.24 1.45
C ALA A 309 27.90 -5.44 0.79
N THR A 310 28.38 -5.95 -0.34
CA THR A 310 29.47 -5.33 -1.11
C THR A 310 28.99 -4.77 -2.44
N VAL A 311 27.79 -5.17 -2.89
CA VAL A 311 27.24 -4.77 -4.19
C VAL A 311 25.85 -4.15 -4.05
N ARG A 312 25.62 -3.02 -4.70
CA ARG A 312 24.31 -2.39 -4.82
C ARG A 312 23.74 -2.64 -6.22
N PHE A 313 22.53 -3.18 -6.30
CA PHE A 313 21.87 -3.47 -7.57
C PHE A 313 20.75 -2.47 -7.88
N VAL A 314 20.73 -1.95 -9.10
CA VAL A 314 19.71 -1.00 -9.58
C VAL A 314 19.26 -1.37 -11.00
N GLY A 315 18.09 -0.89 -11.40
CA GLY A 315 17.63 -0.97 -12.78
C GLY A 315 17.92 0.32 -13.52
N THR A 316 18.19 0.25 -14.83
CA THR A 316 18.32 1.42 -15.69
C THR A 316 17.05 2.26 -15.66
N GLU A 317 17.16 3.59 -15.58
CA GLU A 317 16.01 4.50 -15.58
C GLU A 317 16.12 5.59 -16.66
N PRO A 318 15.63 5.30 -17.89
CA PRO A 318 15.75 6.21 -19.03
C PRO A 318 14.69 7.32 -19.04
N THR A 319 13.67 7.28 -18.18
CA THR A 319 12.52 8.19 -18.22
C THR A 319 12.44 9.13 -17.02
N ASP A 320 12.67 8.62 -15.82
CA ASP A 320 12.65 9.43 -14.58
C ASP A 320 14.00 10.12 -14.38
N ARG A 321 14.04 11.45 -14.52
CA ARG A 321 15.28 12.23 -14.40
C ARG A 321 15.89 12.14 -13.00
N LEU A 322 15.05 12.16 -11.95
CA LEU A 322 15.51 12.14 -10.56
C LEU A 322 16.14 10.79 -10.21
N THR A 323 15.46 9.70 -10.57
CA THR A 323 15.99 8.34 -10.32
C THR A 323 17.26 8.08 -11.15
N ARG A 324 17.35 8.60 -12.37
CA ARG A 324 18.57 8.51 -13.19
C ARG A 324 19.73 9.25 -12.56
N ARG A 325 19.51 10.46 -12.04
CA ARG A 325 20.55 11.23 -11.33
C ARG A 325 21.01 10.47 -10.08
N TYR A 326 20.08 9.87 -9.34
CA TYR A 326 20.41 9.03 -8.19
C TYR A 326 21.26 7.80 -8.58
N ASN A 327 20.95 7.11 -9.68
CA ASN A 327 21.80 6.02 -10.19
C ASN A 327 23.21 6.50 -10.56
N GLN A 328 23.35 7.68 -11.19
CA GLN A 328 24.65 8.27 -11.52
C GLN A 328 25.48 8.53 -10.26
N LEU A 329 24.91 9.23 -9.27
CA LEU A 329 25.59 9.49 -7.99
C LEU A 329 25.92 8.20 -7.24
N MET A 330 25.09 7.16 -7.38
CA MET A 330 25.37 5.85 -6.79
C MET A 330 26.66 5.25 -7.36
N HIS A 331 26.86 5.32 -8.69
CA HIS A 331 28.10 4.88 -9.35
C HIS A 331 29.33 5.74 -8.97
N GLU A 332 29.13 7.02 -8.65
CA GLU A 332 30.20 7.92 -8.21
C GLU A 332 30.64 7.64 -6.76
N VAL A 333 29.70 7.25 -5.88
CA VAL A 333 29.93 7.19 -4.42
C VAL A 333 30.14 5.77 -3.87
N LEU A 334 29.50 4.75 -4.45
CA LEU A 334 29.57 3.37 -3.95
C LEU A 334 30.62 2.55 -4.70
N ALA A 335 31.21 1.55 -4.01
CA ALA A 335 32.32 0.78 -4.54
C ALA A 335 31.97 -0.19 -5.68
N ASP A 336 30.83 -0.90 -5.59
CA ASP A 336 30.32 -1.79 -6.65
C ASP A 336 28.82 -1.57 -6.81
N VAL A 337 28.45 -1.02 -7.97
CA VAL A 337 27.07 -0.78 -8.38
C VAL A 337 26.85 -1.48 -9.70
N ARG A 338 25.82 -2.33 -9.75
CA ARG A 338 25.47 -3.09 -10.95
C ARG A 338 24.10 -2.69 -11.42
N GLU A 339 24.07 -2.11 -12.61
CA GLU A 339 22.85 -1.66 -13.25
C GLU A 339 22.34 -2.74 -14.23
N THR A 340 21.07 -3.11 -14.10
CA THR A 340 20.40 -4.09 -14.97
C THR A 340 19.47 -3.36 -15.93
N ALA A 341 19.56 -3.69 -17.22
CA ALA A 341 18.64 -3.16 -18.23
C ALA A 341 17.18 -3.46 -17.86
N ARG A 342 16.30 -2.48 -18.03
CA ARG A 342 14.90 -2.60 -17.62
C ARG A 342 14.17 -3.63 -18.47
N LEU A 343 13.34 -4.46 -17.83
CA LEU A 343 12.47 -5.38 -18.55
C LEU A 343 11.48 -4.59 -19.43
N GLU A 344 11.41 -4.92 -20.72
CA GLU A 344 10.46 -4.35 -21.66
C GLU A 344 9.45 -5.38 -22.13
N LYS A 345 8.22 -4.94 -22.37
CA LYS A 345 7.19 -5.70 -23.08
C LYS A 345 6.60 -4.81 -24.16
N LYS A 346 6.57 -5.31 -25.41
CA LYS A 346 6.10 -4.57 -26.59
C LYS A 346 6.78 -3.19 -26.72
N GLY A 347 8.10 -3.15 -26.58
CA GLY A 347 8.92 -1.92 -26.67
C GLY A 347 8.70 -0.90 -25.56
N ASN A 348 8.03 -1.27 -24.47
CA ASN A 348 7.77 -0.37 -23.35
C ASN A 348 8.24 -1.00 -22.03
N ALA A 349 8.98 -0.23 -21.23
CA ALA A 349 9.44 -0.62 -19.91
C ALA A 349 8.31 -1.05 -18.98
N VAL A 350 8.43 -2.21 -18.33
CA VAL A 350 7.52 -2.65 -17.27
C VAL A 350 7.75 -1.78 -16.04
N SER A 351 6.72 -1.03 -15.62
CA SER A 351 6.83 -0.08 -14.51
C SER A 351 5.54 0.02 -13.68
N ALA A 352 5.70 0.33 -12.40
CA ALA A 352 4.57 0.50 -11.48
C ALA A 352 3.62 1.63 -11.90
N SER A 353 4.15 2.70 -12.50
CA SER A 353 3.32 3.81 -13.00
C SER A 353 2.39 3.39 -14.14
N ARG A 354 2.84 2.49 -15.03
CA ARG A 354 1.98 1.92 -16.08
C ARG A 354 0.89 1.03 -15.50
N VAL A 355 1.20 0.28 -14.45
CA VAL A 355 0.19 -0.53 -13.73
C VAL A 355 -0.88 0.38 -13.13
N ARG A 356 -0.50 1.45 -12.42
CA ARG A 356 -1.47 2.40 -11.85
C ARG A 356 -2.36 3.04 -12.92
N LYS A 357 -1.78 3.45 -14.06
CA LYS A 357 -2.55 3.95 -15.20
C LYS A 357 -3.53 2.91 -15.75
N ALA A 358 -3.11 1.65 -15.85
CA ALA A 358 -4.00 0.58 -16.28
C ALA A 358 -5.13 0.33 -15.25
N MET A 359 -4.86 0.44 -13.95
CA MET A 359 -5.89 0.37 -12.90
C MET A 359 -6.93 1.48 -13.03
N GLU A 360 -6.49 2.74 -13.24
CA GLU A 360 -7.39 3.87 -13.50
C GLU A 360 -8.28 3.67 -14.74
N GLN A 361 -7.77 2.93 -15.73
CA GLN A 361 -8.47 2.61 -16.98
C GLN A 361 -9.32 1.32 -16.88
N GLY A 362 -9.16 0.54 -15.82
CA GLY A 362 -9.78 -0.79 -15.67
C GLY A 362 -9.20 -1.87 -16.58
N ASP A 363 -7.98 -1.70 -17.10
CA ASP A 363 -7.31 -2.58 -18.06
C ASP A 363 -6.54 -3.71 -17.36
N MET A 364 -7.28 -4.71 -16.85
CA MET A 364 -6.74 -5.94 -16.26
C MET A 364 -5.90 -6.77 -17.24
N SER A 365 -6.17 -6.77 -18.53
CA SER A 365 -5.31 -7.39 -19.55
C SER A 365 -3.88 -6.84 -19.49
N THR A 366 -3.75 -5.51 -19.46
CA THR A 366 -2.45 -4.85 -19.33
C THR A 366 -1.86 -5.10 -17.95
N ILE A 367 -2.65 -5.05 -16.86
CA ILE A 367 -2.17 -5.32 -15.51
C ILE A 367 -1.54 -6.73 -15.42
N ARG A 368 -2.25 -7.77 -15.88
CA ARG A 368 -1.76 -9.16 -15.94
C ARG A 368 -0.43 -9.28 -16.67
N GLN A 369 -0.24 -8.51 -17.74
CA GLN A 369 1.02 -8.50 -18.49
C GLN A 369 2.17 -7.80 -17.74
N LEU A 370 1.90 -6.97 -16.73
CA LEU A 370 2.92 -6.15 -16.07
C LEU A 370 3.26 -6.60 -14.64
N VAL A 371 2.39 -7.36 -13.96
CA VAL A 371 2.58 -7.77 -12.56
C VAL A 371 2.65 -9.29 -12.38
N PRO A 372 3.36 -9.80 -11.36
CA PRO A 372 3.26 -11.20 -10.97
C PRO A 372 1.87 -11.52 -10.40
N PRO A 373 1.40 -12.79 -10.48
CA PRO A 373 0.11 -13.19 -9.91
C PRO A 373 -0.08 -12.83 -8.43
N THR A 374 1.01 -12.82 -7.64
CA THR A 374 1.02 -12.44 -6.22
C THR A 374 0.63 -10.98 -5.95
N THR A 375 0.56 -10.14 -7.00
CA THR A 375 0.17 -8.72 -6.89
C THR A 375 -1.32 -8.52 -7.16
N LEU A 376 -1.95 -9.39 -7.94
CA LEU A 376 -3.35 -9.25 -8.37
C LEU A 376 -4.35 -9.16 -7.21
N PRO A 377 -4.24 -9.95 -6.11
CA PRO A 377 -5.19 -9.84 -4.98
C PRO A 377 -5.28 -8.43 -4.40
N TYR A 378 -4.13 -7.76 -4.27
CA TYR A 378 -4.05 -6.42 -3.71
C TYR A 378 -4.64 -5.38 -4.66
N ILE A 379 -4.40 -5.53 -5.98
CA ILE A 379 -5.01 -4.67 -7.00
C ILE A 379 -6.53 -4.81 -6.97
N ILE A 380 -7.07 -6.03 -6.92
CA ILE A 380 -8.51 -6.30 -6.86
C ILE A 380 -9.11 -5.68 -5.60
N ALA A 381 -8.48 -5.87 -4.44
CA ALA A 381 -8.94 -5.25 -3.18
C ALA A 381 -8.91 -3.71 -3.23
N HIS A 382 -7.88 -3.13 -3.84
CA HIS A 382 -7.79 -1.70 -4.06
C HIS A 382 -8.91 -1.18 -4.96
N LEU A 383 -9.19 -1.87 -6.08
CA LEU A 383 -10.28 -1.52 -6.99
C LEU A 383 -11.66 -1.59 -6.31
N ALA A 384 -11.90 -2.59 -5.45
CA ALA A 384 -13.12 -2.66 -4.65
C ALA A 384 -13.26 -1.48 -3.68
N THR A 385 -12.15 -1.07 -3.06
CA THR A 385 -12.11 0.09 -2.15
C THR A 385 -12.38 1.40 -2.92
N GLN A 386 -11.77 1.55 -4.09
CA GLN A 386 -12.02 2.70 -4.98
C GLN A 386 -13.46 2.74 -5.50
N ALA A 387 -14.08 1.60 -5.72
CA ALA A 387 -15.47 1.53 -6.15
C ALA A 387 -16.45 2.02 -5.07
N LEU A 388 -16.20 1.68 -3.80
CA LEU A 388 -16.94 2.26 -2.66
C LEU A 388 -16.67 3.75 -2.52
N GLN A 389 -15.42 4.18 -2.71
CA GLN A 389 -15.10 5.61 -2.67
C GLN A 389 -15.81 6.40 -3.76
N ALA A 390 -15.83 5.88 -4.99
CA ALA A 390 -16.49 6.52 -6.12
C ALA A 390 -18.01 6.63 -5.92
N GLU A 391 -18.62 5.61 -5.31
CA GLU A 391 -20.02 5.64 -4.86
C GLU A 391 -20.25 6.75 -3.82
N LEU A 392 -19.40 6.84 -2.79
CA LEU A 392 -19.52 7.85 -1.74
C LEU A 392 -19.29 9.27 -2.28
N ASP A 393 -18.35 9.42 -3.20
CA ASP A 393 -17.96 10.69 -3.83
C ASP A 393 -18.99 11.22 -4.82
N THR A 394 -19.89 10.36 -5.32
CA THR A 394 -20.95 10.75 -6.26
C THR A 394 -21.88 11.74 -5.57
N THR A 395 -21.71 13.03 -5.86
CA THR A 395 -22.42 14.14 -5.19
C THR A 395 -23.09 15.02 -6.26
N PRO A 396 -24.36 15.40 -6.11
CA PRO A 396 -25.33 15.01 -5.08
C PRO A 396 -25.85 13.57 -5.25
N LYS A 397 -26.25 12.92 -4.15
CA LYS A 397 -26.76 11.55 -4.11
C LYS A 397 -28.14 11.47 -3.42
N PRO A 398 -29.25 11.44 -4.17
CA PRO A 398 -30.58 11.59 -3.60
C PRO A 398 -30.92 10.60 -2.47
N GLY A 399 -31.14 11.14 -1.26
CA GLY A 399 -31.51 10.38 -0.06
C GLY A 399 -30.35 9.66 0.64
N LEU A 400 -29.15 9.70 0.08
CA LEU A 400 -27.96 8.98 0.55
C LEU A 400 -26.89 9.94 1.09
N VAL A 401 -25.91 9.41 1.82
CA VAL A 401 -24.77 10.18 2.31
C VAL A 401 -23.82 10.52 1.16
N ASP A 402 -23.47 11.80 1.02
CA ASP A 402 -22.53 12.31 0.02
C ASP A 402 -21.66 13.45 0.61
N LYS A 403 -20.91 14.19 -0.23
CA LYS A 403 -20.07 15.31 0.24
C LYS A 403 -20.86 16.54 0.69
N ASP A 404 -22.10 16.69 0.22
CA ASP A 404 -22.94 17.85 0.52
C ASP A 404 -23.75 17.64 1.82
N ASN A 405 -24.19 16.42 2.13
CA ASN A 405 -25.10 16.12 3.24
C ASN A 405 -25.22 14.62 3.60
N ASN A 406 -25.95 14.32 4.67
CA ASN A 406 -26.15 12.96 5.19
C ASN A 406 -27.36 12.22 4.57
N GLY A 407 -28.00 12.77 3.53
CA GLY A 407 -29.21 12.21 2.95
C GLY A 407 -30.33 12.06 3.97
N ALA A 408 -31.02 10.92 3.97
CA ALA A 408 -32.06 10.57 4.95
C ALA A 408 -31.50 10.09 6.31
N HIS A 409 -30.18 10.09 6.51
CA HIS A 409 -29.54 9.55 7.71
C HIS A 409 -29.27 10.63 8.77
N ARG A 410 -29.27 10.20 10.03
CA ARG A 410 -28.95 11.04 11.21
C ARG A 410 -27.78 10.50 12.04
N ASP A 411 -27.37 9.28 11.73
CA ASP A 411 -26.40 8.45 12.44
C ASP A 411 -25.07 8.33 11.69
N MET A 412 -25.00 8.77 10.44
CA MET A 412 -23.81 8.69 9.59
C MET A 412 -23.64 9.95 8.74
N ASP A 413 -22.39 10.27 8.44
CA ASP A 413 -21.96 11.36 7.56
C ASP A 413 -20.81 10.89 6.63
N TYR A 414 -20.36 11.78 5.74
CA TYR A 414 -19.30 11.47 4.79
C TYR A 414 -18.01 10.99 5.47
N VAL A 415 -17.61 11.61 6.58
CA VAL A 415 -16.35 11.28 7.28
C VAL A 415 -16.44 9.91 7.92
N LEU A 416 -17.59 9.56 8.50
CA LEU A 416 -17.85 8.24 9.07
C LEU A 416 -17.86 7.15 7.97
N MET A 417 -18.48 7.44 6.83
CA MET A 417 -18.51 6.53 5.67
C MET A 417 -17.10 6.33 5.10
N GLN A 418 -16.30 7.39 4.95
CA GLN A 418 -14.90 7.31 4.53
C GLN A 418 -14.09 6.41 5.47
N ARG A 419 -14.19 6.64 6.78
CA ARG A 419 -13.50 5.82 7.79
C ARG A 419 -13.92 4.36 7.70
N SER A 420 -15.20 4.10 7.42
CA SER A 420 -15.70 2.75 7.20
C SER A 420 -15.04 2.09 5.98
N ILE A 421 -14.87 2.80 4.86
CA ILE A 421 -14.21 2.27 3.65
C ILE A 421 -12.75 1.92 3.95
N ASP A 422 -12.03 2.84 4.59
CA ASP A 422 -10.62 2.64 4.98
C ASP A 422 -10.45 1.42 5.90
N THR A 423 -11.40 1.23 6.82
CA THR A 423 -11.42 0.08 7.75
C THR A 423 -11.68 -1.26 7.04
N LEU A 424 -12.46 -1.25 5.95
CA LEU A 424 -12.81 -2.47 5.22
C LEU A 424 -11.70 -2.92 4.25
N HIS A 425 -10.82 -2.02 3.82
CA HIS A 425 -9.76 -2.32 2.85
C HIS A 425 -8.91 -3.57 3.18
N PRO A 426 -8.37 -3.74 4.41
CA PRO A 426 -7.59 -4.94 4.74
C PRO A 426 -8.38 -6.24 4.64
N TYR A 427 -9.71 -6.19 4.79
CA TYR A 427 -10.58 -7.36 4.66
C TYR A 427 -10.87 -7.69 3.20
N PHE A 428 -10.95 -6.71 2.32
CA PHE A 428 -10.95 -6.98 0.88
C PHE A 428 -9.65 -7.64 0.42
N VAL A 429 -8.51 -7.26 1.00
CA VAL A 429 -7.23 -7.96 0.76
C VAL A 429 -7.29 -9.41 1.23
N LYS A 430 -7.81 -9.68 2.44
CA LYS A 430 -8.01 -11.06 2.94
C LYS A 430 -8.92 -11.89 2.03
N LEU A 431 -10.03 -11.31 1.58
CA LEU A 431 -10.99 -11.97 0.67
C LEU A 431 -10.37 -12.23 -0.70
N ALA A 432 -9.62 -11.30 -1.26
CA ALA A 432 -8.93 -11.49 -2.54
C ALA A 432 -7.86 -12.58 -2.43
N LEU A 433 -7.07 -12.59 -1.34
CA LEU A 433 -6.09 -13.65 -1.09
C LEU A 433 -6.77 -15.02 -0.93
N LEU A 434 -7.93 -15.07 -0.28
CA LEU A 434 -8.74 -16.29 -0.16
C LEU A 434 -9.23 -16.78 -1.54
N GLY A 435 -9.68 -15.88 -2.42
CA GLY A 435 -10.07 -16.23 -3.79
C GLY A 435 -8.92 -16.77 -4.64
N CYS A 436 -7.68 -16.37 -4.34
CA CYS A 436 -6.48 -16.92 -4.96
C CYS A 436 -5.99 -18.25 -4.35
N ALA A 437 -6.77 -18.95 -3.52
CA ALA A 437 -6.45 -20.32 -3.09
C ALA A 437 -6.66 -21.35 -4.21
N ASP A 438 -6.12 -22.57 -4.02
CA ASP A 438 -6.13 -23.64 -5.03
C ASP A 438 -7.55 -24.13 -5.39
N ALA A 439 -8.42 -24.15 -4.38
CA ALA A 439 -9.82 -24.49 -4.53
C ALA A 439 -10.71 -23.27 -4.30
N LEU A 440 -11.90 -23.29 -4.89
CA LEU A 440 -12.92 -22.28 -4.60
C LEU A 440 -13.25 -22.33 -3.10
N PRO A 441 -13.19 -21.20 -2.38
CA PRO A 441 -13.37 -21.19 -0.93
C PRO A 441 -14.80 -21.53 -0.52
N THR A 442 -14.94 -22.09 0.68
CA THR A 442 -16.24 -22.38 1.27
C THR A 442 -16.93 -21.10 1.76
N HIS A 443 -18.27 -21.12 1.85
CA HIS A 443 -19.01 -20.00 2.44
C HIS A 443 -18.54 -19.67 3.87
N THR A 444 -18.11 -20.67 4.64
CA THR A 444 -17.64 -20.48 6.03
C THR A 444 -16.44 -19.55 6.07
N SER A 445 -15.42 -19.79 5.25
CA SER A 445 -14.22 -18.96 5.22
C SER A 445 -14.51 -17.52 4.80
N ILE A 446 -15.40 -17.34 3.80
CA ILE A 446 -15.83 -16.00 3.35
C ILE A 446 -16.61 -15.30 4.46
N ARG A 447 -17.55 -16.01 5.10
CA ARG A 447 -18.39 -15.49 6.18
C ARG A 447 -17.56 -15.07 7.38
N ASP A 448 -16.57 -15.86 7.78
CA ASP A 448 -15.77 -15.58 8.97
C ASP A 448 -14.96 -14.28 8.77
N ILE A 449 -14.35 -14.09 7.59
CA ILE A 449 -13.70 -12.82 7.23
C ILE A 449 -14.72 -11.67 7.18
N GLY A 450 -15.92 -11.92 6.63
CA GLY A 450 -17.00 -10.93 6.59
C GLY A 450 -17.46 -10.49 7.99
N ILE A 451 -17.55 -11.41 8.95
CA ILE A 451 -17.90 -11.12 10.35
C ILE A 451 -16.80 -10.30 11.02
N GLU A 452 -15.52 -10.62 10.79
CA GLU A 452 -14.42 -9.81 11.29
C GLU A 452 -14.46 -8.38 10.72
N ALA A 453 -14.72 -8.25 9.41
CA ALA A 453 -14.82 -6.99 8.71
C ALA A 453 -15.99 -6.15 9.26
N GLU A 454 -17.16 -6.76 9.45
CA GLU A 454 -18.32 -6.11 10.05
C GLU A 454 -18.02 -5.62 11.47
N LYS A 455 -17.37 -6.44 12.30
CA LYS A 455 -16.99 -6.06 13.66
C LYS A 455 -16.02 -4.87 13.67
N ALA A 456 -15.01 -4.88 12.79
CA ALA A 456 -14.06 -3.78 12.69
C ALA A 456 -14.74 -2.49 12.20
N MET A 457 -15.60 -2.60 11.18
CA MET A 457 -16.41 -1.49 10.68
C MET A 457 -17.27 -0.88 11.79
N LEU A 458 -18.04 -1.69 12.52
CA LEU A 458 -18.87 -1.24 13.64
C LEU A 458 -18.02 -0.59 14.74
N SER A 459 -16.86 -1.15 15.06
CA SER A 459 -15.95 -0.55 16.04
C SER A 459 -15.43 0.82 15.60
N ALA A 460 -15.06 0.97 14.33
CA ALA A 460 -14.53 2.23 13.80
C ALA A 460 -15.60 3.33 13.65
N THR A 461 -16.87 2.91 13.55
CA THR A 461 -18.04 3.77 13.31
C THR A 461 -18.94 3.93 14.54
N ASN A 462 -18.46 3.55 15.74
CA ASN A 462 -19.22 3.63 16.99
C ASN A 462 -20.58 2.90 16.96
N GLY A 463 -20.63 1.74 16.28
CA GLY A 463 -21.80 0.87 16.18
C GLY A 463 -22.76 1.22 15.04
N VAL A 464 -22.42 2.18 14.19
CA VAL A 464 -23.26 2.59 13.05
C VAL A 464 -23.07 1.64 11.88
N ASN A 465 -24.18 1.14 11.32
CA ASN A 465 -24.13 0.28 10.15
C ASN A 465 -24.01 1.12 8.87
N THR A 466 -22.80 1.21 8.33
CA THR A 466 -22.49 1.99 7.12
C THR A 466 -22.58 1.14 5.83
N HIS A 467 -21.74 0.11 5.71
CA HIS A 467 -21.53 -0.64 4.45
C HIS A 467 -21.80 -2.14 4.55
N LYS A 468 -22.66 -2.61 5.47
CA LYS A 468 -22.89 -4.06 5.63
C LYS A 468 -23.44 -4.75 4.38
N GLY A 469 -24.33 -4.09 3.63
CA GLY A 469 -24.87 -4.60 2.37
C GLY A 469 -23.79 -4.68 1.29
N ALA A 470 -23.11 -3.56 1.04
CA ALA A 470 -21.93 -3.49 0.18
C ALA A 470 -20.86 -4.54 0.53
N LEU A 471 -20.52 -4.74 1.80
CA LEU A 471 -19.51 -5.71 2.25
C LEU A 471 -19.84 -7.13 1.79
N PHE A 472 -21.11 -7.55 1.87
CA PHE A 472 -21.53 -8.87 1.41
C PHE A 472 -21.37 -9.01 -0.12
N SER A 473 -21.97 -8.08 -0.87
CA SER A 473 -21.98 -8.15 -2.33
C SER A 473 -20.60 -7.96 -2.94
N MET A 474 -19.87 -6.94 -2.48
CA MET A 474 -18.49 -6.66 -2.88
C MET A 474 -17.55 -7.78 -2.45
N GLY A 475 -17.71 -8.33 -1.24
CA GLY A 475 -16.87 -9.40 -0.74
C GLY A 475 -16.95 -10.67 -1.59
N LEU A 476 -18.16 -11.09 -2.00
CA LEU A 476 -18.34 -12.20 -2.93
C LEU A 476 -17.69 -11.92 -4.30
N ALA A 477 -17.88 -10.71 -4.83
CA ALA A 477 -17.32 -10.33 -6.13
C ALA A 477 -15.79 -10.27 -6.10
N VAL A 478 -15.19 -9.79 -5.01
CA VAL A 478 -13.73 -9.77 -4.80
C VAL A 478 -13.16 -11.18 -4.79
N VAL A 479 -13.79 -12.12 -4.07
CA VAL A 479 -13.37 -13.53 -4.05
C VAL A 479 -13.47 -14.14 -5.45
N ALA A 480 -14.59 -13.93 -6.13
CA ALA A 480 -14.82 -14.45 -7.48
C ALA A 480 -13.80 -13.90 -8.48
N ALA A 481 -13.57 -12.58 -8.49
CA ALA A 481 -12.59 -11.93 -9.37
C ALA A 481 -11.17 -12.47 -9.16
N ALA A 482 -10.75 -12.62 -7.90
CA ALA A 482 -9.43 -13.17 -7.58
C ALA A 482 -9.29 -14.66 -7.98
N HIS A 483 -10.38 -15.43 -7.90
CA HIS A 483 -10.41 -16.81 -8.36
C HIS A 483 -10.26 -16.93 -9.89
N GLU A 484 -10.98 -16.11 -10.65
CA GLU A 484 -10.89 -16.08 -12.11
C GLU A 484 -9.49 -15.66 -12.61
N GLU A 485 -8.89 -14.67 -11.95
CA GLU A 485 -7.53 -14.22 -12.27
C GLU A 485 -6.48 -15.31 -11.98
N ARG A 486 -6.65 -16.05 -10.88
CA ARG A 486 -5.81 -17.20 -10.57
C ARG A 486 -5.96 -18.32 -11.60
N LYS A 487 -7.19 -18.68 -11.97
CA LYS A 487 -7.50 -19.69 -13.00
C LYS A 487 -6.87 -19.30 -14.35
N THR A 488 -6.93 -18.02 -14.70
CA THR A 488 -6.28 -17.47 -15.90
C THR A 488 -4.76 -17.63 -15.84
N ALA A 489 -4.13 -17.30 -14.71
CA ALA A 489 -2.69 -17.43 -14.53
C ALA A 489 -2.20 -18.89 -14.55
N ALA A 490 -2.98 -19.83 -14.01
CA ALA A 490 -2.65 -21.26 -14.02
C ALA A 490 -2.71 -21.89 -15.43
N ASN A 491 -3.53 -21.32 -16.31
CA ASN A 491 -3.80 -21.85 -17.65
C ASN A 491 -3.00 -21.15 -18.77
N GLU A 492 -1.97 -20.34 -18.44
CA GLU A 492 -1.17 -19.58 -19.42
C GLU A 492 -0.55 -20.46 -20.54
N GLU A 493 -0.27 -21.74 -20.27
CA GLU A 493 0.26 -22.68 -21.27
C GLU A 493 -0.79 -23.19 -22.27
N GLN A 494 -2.08 -23.10 -21.91
CA GLN A 494 -3.22 -23.59 -22.71
C GLN A 494 -3.95 -22.46 -23.46
N ILE A 495 -3.93 -21.23 -22.92
CA ILE A 495 -4.59 -20.04 -23.48
C ILE A 495 -4.01 -19.60 -24.84
N LEU A 496 -2.74 -19.93 -25.14
CA LEU A 496 -2.15 -19.65 -26.46
C LEU A 496 -2.73 -20.53 -27.59
N LYS A 497 -3.43 -21.63 -27.28
CA LYS A 497 -4.00 -22.55 -28.28
C LYS A 497 -5.49 -22.39 -28.57
N GLU A 498 -6.27 -21.73 -27.70
CA GLU A 498 -7.75 -21.77 -27.76
C GLU A 498 -8.44 -20.39 -27.80
N ARG A 499 -7.81 -19.35 -28.36
CA ARG A 499 -8.48 -18.04 -28.56
C ARG A 499 -9.44 -17.97 -29.77
N ASN A 500 -10.07 -19.09 -30.12
CA ASN A 500 -11.18 -19.13 -31.09
C ASN A 500 -12.54 -19.51 -30.46
N GLY A 501 -12.65 -19.58 -29.13
CA GLY A 501 -13.92 -19.87 -28.45
C GLY A 501 -13.99 -19.36 -27.01
N GLY A 502 -13.57 -18.12 -26.76
CA GLY A 502 -13.49 -17.54 -25.42
C GLY A 502 -14.84 -17.51 -24.71
N GLU A 503 -14.97 -18.27 -23.63
CA GLU A 503 -15.98 -18.00 -22.61
C GLU A 503 -15.73 -16.57 -22.08
N ASP A 504 -16.74 -15.70 -22.16
CA ASP A 504 -16.64 -14.30 -21.76
C ASP A 504 -16.21 -14.23 -20.28
N VAL A 505 -15.17 -13.45 -19.97
CA VAL A 505 -14.65 -13.25 -18.60
C VAL A 505 -15.79 -12.86 -17.65
N LEU A 506 -16.77 -12.08 -18.13
CA LEU A 506 -17.94 -11.72 -17.37
C LEU A 506 -18.86 -12.91 -17.07
N VAL A 507 -19.03 -13.84 -18.00
CA VAL A 507 -19.85 -15.04 -17.82
C VAL A 507 -19.21 -15.98 -16.79
N SER A 508 -17.90 -16.16 -16.85
CA SER A 508 -17.15 -16.95 -15.85
C SER A 508 -17.27 -16.30 -14.47
N LEU A 509 -17.09 -14.98 -14.37
CA LEU A 509 -17.25 -14.23 -13.11
C LEU A 509 -18.66 -14.36 -12.53
N GLN A 510 -19.70 -14.17 -13.35
CA GLN A 510 -21.09 -14.34 -12.94
C GLN A 510 -21.35 -15.77 -12.43
N THR A 511 -20.83 -16.78 -13.13
CA THR A 511 -20.96 -18.19 -12.75
C THR A 511 -20.29 -18.48 -11.41
N THR A 512 -19.10 -17.94 -11.19
CA THR A 512 -18.37 -18.10 -9.93
C THR A 512 -19.09 -17.39 -8.78
N ILE A 513 -19.67 -16.20 -9.00
CA ILE A 513 -20.51 -15.52 -8.00
C ILE A 513 -21.73 -16.39 -7.63
N LYS A 514 -22.43 -16.97 -8.63
CA LYS A 514 -23.57 -17.87 -8.40
C LYS A 514 -23.16 -19.08 -7.54
N ALA A 515 -22.05 -19.72 -7.88
CA ALA A 515 -21.54 -20.88 -7.16
C ALA A 515 -21.20 -20.55 -5.70
N LEU A 516 -20.52 -19.43 -5.47
CA LEU A 516 -20.20 -18.96 -4.11
C LEU A 516 -21.48 -18.66 -3.33
N ALA A 517 -22.41 -17.89 -3.89
CA ALA A 517 -23.65 -17.50 -3.23
C ALA A 517 -24.60 -18.68 -2.94
N ALA A 518 -24.63 -19.69 -3.81
CA ALA A 518 -25.43 -20.90 -3.61
C ALA A 518 -25.01 -21.69 -2.37
N SER A 519 -23.75 -21.56 -1.95
CA SER A 519 -23.24 -22.24 -0.75
C SER A 519 -23.60 -21.55 0.57
N PHE A 520 -24.17 -20.33 0.53
CA PHE A 520 -24.62 -19.62 1.73
C PHE A 520 -25.99 -20.12 2.20
N PRO A 521 -26.19 -20.33 3.51
CA PRO A 521 -27.50 -20.63 4.07
C PRO A 521 -28.44 -19.43 3.96
N ASP A 522 -29.75 -19.68 4.07
CA ASP A 522 -30.74 -18.60 4.09
C ASP A 522 -30.55 -17.69 5.30
N THR A 523 -30.79 -16.39 5.08
CA THR A 523 -30.58 -15.36 6.10
C THR A 523 -31.88 -15.09 6.88
N ASN A 524 -31.77 -14.97 8.21
CA ASN A 524 -32.84 -14.52 9.08
C ASN A 524 -32.48 -13.17 9.71
N GLY A 525 -33.44 -12.23 9.78
CA GLY A 525 -33.28 -10.97 10.51
C GLY A 525 -32.64 -9.80 9.75
N THR A 526 -32.33 -9.97 8.46
CA THR A 526 -31.82 -8.89 7.57
C THR A 526 -32.95 -7.99 7.06
N HIS A 527 -32.63 -6.78 6.58
CA HIS A 527 -33.62 -5.91 5.90
C HIS A 527 -34.32 -6.62 4.75
N GLY A 528 -33.59 -7.39 3.93
CA GLY A 528 -34.16 -8.21 2.86
C GLY A 528 -35.15 -9.27 3.37
N SER A 529 -34.80 -10.00 4.45
CA SER A 529 -35.72 -10.99 5.03
C SER A 529 -37.01 -10.35 5.58
N LYS A 530 -36.93 -9.12 6.13
CA LYS A 530 -38.09 -8.37 6.61
C LYS A 530 -38.91 -7.77 5.47
N ALA A 531 -38.27 -7.26 4.42
CA ALA A 531 -38.95 -6.73 3.23
C ALA A 531 -39.79 -7.80 2.54
N LYS A 532 -39.27 -9.05 2.44
CA LYS A 532 -40.02 -10.21 1.96
C LYS A 532 -41.31 -10.49 2.74
N LEU A 533 -41.33 -10.25 4.05
CA LEU A 533 -42.54 -10.42 4.88
C LEU A 533 -43.56 -9.30 4.62
N LEU A 534 -43.07 -8.07 4.34
CA LEU A 534 -43.91 -6.90 4.08
C LEU A 534 -44.61 -6.96 2.71
N SER A 535 -44.08 -7.71 1.74
CA SER A 535 -44.69 -7.84 0.41
C SER A 535 -45.94 -8.73 0.35
N LYS A 536 -46.36 -9.33 1.47
CA LYS A 536 -47.58 -10.18 1.60
C LYS A 536 -47.75 -11.23 0.49
N GLY A 537 -46.66 -11.70 -0.12
CA GLY A 537 -46.68 -12.69 -1.21
C GLY A 537 -47.16 -12.18 -2.58
N THR A 538 -47.45 -10.88 -2.73
CA THR A 538 -47.91 -10.29 -4.01
C THR A 538 -46.77 -9.94 -4.98
N THR A 539 -45.54 -9.79 -4.49
CA THR A 539 -44.34 -9.55 -5.31
C THR A 539 -43.13 -10.20 -4.63
N ALA A 540 -42.33 -10.96 -5.38
CA ALA A 540 -41.14 -11.63 -4.87
C ALA A 540 -39.96 -10.65 -4.73
N ILE A 541 -39.93 -9.89 -3.62
CA ILE A 541 -38.82 -8.97 -3.32
C ILE A 541 -37.54 -9.79 -3.10
N LYS A 542 -36.48 -9.45 -3.84
CA LYS A 542 -35.17 -10.09 -3.74
C LYS A 542 -34.26 -9.33 -2.79
N GLY A 543 -33.62 -10.04 -1.86
CA GLY A 543 -32.56 -9.50 -1.01
C GLY A 543 -31.19 -9.66 -1.67
N ALA A 544 -30.14 -9.14 -0.99
CA ALA A 544 -28.77 -9.19 -1.49
C ALA A 544 -28.28 -10.62 -1.81
N LEU A 545 -28.63 -11.61 -0.97
CA LEU A 545 -28.28 -13.01 -1.21
C LEU A 545 -29.02 -13.61 -2.42
N ASP A 546 -30.28 -13.25 -2.63
CA ASP A 546 -31.05 -13.74 -3.80
C ASP A 546 -30.44 -13.18 -5.08
N ASN A 547 -30.13 -11.87 -5.11
CA ASN A 547 -29.44 -11.23 -6.23
C ASN A 547 -28.08 -11.90 -6.50
N ALA A 548 -27.33 -12.27 -5.46
CA ALA A 548 -26.06 -12.99 -5.62
C ALA A 548 -26.23 -14.43 -6.14
N ARG A 549 -27.25 -15.17 -5.69
CA ARG A 549 -27.58 -16.52 -6.17
C ARG A 549 -28.03 -16.54 -7.64
N GLU A 550 -28.63 -15.45 -8.09
CA GLU A 550 -28.93 -15.20 -9.50
C GLU A 550 -27.74 -14.60 -10.27
N GLY A 551 -26.61 -14.36 -9.60
CA GLY A 551 -25.41 -13.81 -10.23
C GLY A 551 -25.60 -12.37 -10.73
N TYR A 552 -26.45 -11.59 -10.08
CA TYR A 552 -26.72 -10.20 -10.42
C TYR A 552 -27.10 -9.99 -11.90
N GLU A 553 -28.10 -10.72 -12.40
CA GLU A 553 -28.48 -10.72 -13.83
C GLU A 553 -28.63 -9.31 -14.42
N MET A 554 -29.36 -8.43 -13.74
CA MET A 554 -29.56 -7.03 -14.16
C MET A 554 -28.26 -6.22 -14.19
N LEU A 555 -27.32 -6.51 -13.28
CA LEU A 555 -26.02 -5.84 -13.27
C LEU A 555 -25.28 -6.15 -14.57
N PHE A 556 -25.15 -7.43 -14.93
CA PHE A 556 -24.40 -7.83 -16.11
C PHE A 556 -25.14 -7.52 -17.42
N ALA A 557 -26.47 -7.65 -17.45
CA ALA A 557 -27.27 -7.45 -18.64
C ALA A 557 -27.52 -5.97 -18.97
N GLU A 558 -27.71 -5.11 -17.96
CA GLU A 558 -28.24 -3.75 -18.15
C GLU A 558 -27.33 -2.68 -17.55
N TRP A 559 -26.96 -2.79 -16.27
CA TRP A 559 -26.31 -1.69 -15.56
C TRP A 559 -24.83 -1.52 -15.94
N LEU A 560 -24.12 -2.64 -16.08
CA LEU A 560 -22.71 -2.66 -16.45
C LEU A 560 -22.50 -2.18 -17.90
N PRO A 561 -23.23 -2.68 -18.92
CA PRO A 561 -23.15 -2.12 -20.27
C PRO A 561 -23.43 -0.62 -20.32
N PHE A 562 -24.47 -0.16 -19.61
CA PHE A 562 -24.81 1.26 -19.52
C PHE A 562 -23.67 2.10 -18.91
N TYR A 563 -23.09 1.63 -17.80
CA TYR A 563 -21.95 2.29 -17.15
C TYR A 563 -20.72 2.38 -18.08
N ILE A 564 -20.38 1.29 -18.77
CA ILE A 564 -19.21 1.24 -19.65
C ILE A 564 -19.36 2.17 -20.84
N GLU A 565 -20.55 2.21 -21.46
CA GLU A 565 -20.85 3.10 -22.57
C GLU A 565 -20.62 4.56 -22.17
N ARG A 566 -21.17 5.00 -21.04
CA ARG A 566 -21.01 6.38 -20.56
C ARG A 566 -19.60 6.72 -20.13
N ARG A 567 -18.87 5.77 -19.57
CA ARG A 567 -17.45 5.93 -19.27
C ARG A 567 -16.63 6.14 -20.54
N LYS A 568 -16.92 5.40 -21.63
CA LYS A 568 -16.27 5.58 -22.95
C LYS A 568 -16.59 6.94 -23.58
N GLU A 569 -17.79 7.45 -23.36
CA GLU A 569 -18.22 8.78 -23.81
C GLU A 569 -17.64 9.93 -22.95
N HIS A 570 -16.92 9.63 -21.88
CA HIS A 570 -16.45 10.60 -20.89
C HIS A 570 -17.60 11.47 -20.33
N ASP A 571 -18.77 10.86 -20.08
CA ASP A 571 -19.93 11.54 -19.53
C ASP A 571 -19.66 12.00 -18.09
N ALA A 572 -19.76 13.32 -17.85
CA ALA A 572 -19.46 13.94 -16.56
C ALA A 572 -20.38 13.43 -15.42
N HIS A 573 -21.56 12.91 -15.75
CA HIS A 573 -22.53 12.37 -14.80
C HIS A 573 -22.71 10.85 -14.94
N THR A 574 -21.67 10.14 -15.40
CA THR A 574 -21.70 8.67 -15.56
C THR A 574 -22.23 7.99 -14.30
N LEU A 575 -21.69 8.30 -13.13
CA LEU A 575 -22.09 7.64 -11.87
C LEU A 575 -23.51 7.99 -11.44
N HIS A 576 -23.93 9.26 -11.56
CA HIS A 576 -25.31 9.67 -11.27
C HIS A 576 -26.31 8.97 -12.19
N LYS A 577 -26.01 8.88 -13.49
CA LYS A 577 -26.85 8.20 -14.49
C LYS A 577 -26.92 6.71 -14.22
N THR A 578 -25.80 6.07 -13.88
CA THR A 578 -25.78 4.65 -13.49
C THR A 578 -26.58 4.41 -12.23
N LEU A 579 -26.49 5.28 -11.22
CA LEU A 579 -27.31 5.18 -10.00
C LEU A 579 -28.80 5.26 -10.34
N LEU A 580 -29.23 6.25 -11.13
CA LEU A 580 -30.62 6.38 -11.56
C LEU A 580 -31.07 5.17 -12.38
N ARG A 581 -30.21 4.63 -13.26
CA ARG A 581 -30.49 3.41 -14.02
C ARG A 581 -30.75 2.22 -13.10
N ILE A 582 -29.92 2.01 -12.08
CA ILE A 582 -30.12 0.96 -11.07
C ILE A 582 -31.44 1.18 -10.33
N MET A 583 -31.73 2.42 -9.92
CA MET A 583 -32.97 2.79 -9.21
C MET A 583 -34.23 2.59 -10.06
N CYS A 584 -34.14 2.59 -11.40
CA CYS A 584 -35.28 2.31 -12.28
C CYS A 584 -35.79 0.87 -12.16
N ASP A 585 -34.88 -0.06 -11.81
CA ASP A 585 -35.09 -1.49 -11.95
C ASP A 585 -35.15 -2.19 -10.57
N LEU A 586 -34.24 -1.83 -9.66
CA LEU A 586 -34.03 -2.52 -8.39
C LEU A 586 -35.20 -2.35 -7.41
N ASP A 587 -35.71 -3.46 -6.88
CA ASP A 587 -36.57 -3.47 -5.70
C ASP A 587 -35.74 -3.18 -4.43
N ASP A 588 -35.48 -1.90 -4.16
CA ASP A 588 -34.58 -1.50 -3.08
C ASP A 588 -35.17 -1.79 -1.69
N THR A 589 -34.66 -2.85 -1.05
CA THR A 589 -35.11 -3.28 0.28
C THR A 589 -34.89 -2.23 1.38
N ASN A 590 -33.94 -1.30 1.22
CA ASN A 590 -33.73 -0.20 2.17
C ASN A 590 -34.83 0.84 2.08
N VAL A 591 -35.29 1.17 0.86
CA VAL A 591 -36.44 2.06 0.66
C VAL A 591 -37.70 1.43 1.27
N ILE A 592 -37.97 0.16 0.95
CA ILE A 592 -39.15 -0.57 1.43
C ILE A 592 -39.14 -0.69 2.96
N TYR A 593 -37.97 -0.93 3.56
CA TYR A 593 -37.83 -1.05 5.01
C TYR A 593 -38.04 0.29 5.74
N ARG A 594 -37.59 1.40 5.16
CA ARG A 594 -37.70 2.75 5.78
C ARG A 594 -39.04 3.42 5.51
N THR A 595 -39.72 3.02 4.45
CA THR A 595 -40.99 3.59 3.99
C THR A 595 -42.00 2.48 3.72
N ASP A 596 -42.35 2.22 2.46
CA ASP A 596 -43.28 1.18 2.03
C ASP A 596 -43.08 0.82 0.54
N LEU A 597 -43.86 -0.15 0.05
CA LEU A 597 -43.79 -0.63 -1.33
C LEU A 597 -44.25 0.42 -2.35
N ALA A 598 -45.23 1.26 -1.99
CA ALA A 598 -45.74 2.30 -2.89
C ALA A 598 -44.69 3.39 -3.14
N THR A 599 -43.98 3.78 -2.08
CA THR A 599 -42.86 4.72 -2.16
C THR A 599 -41.70 4.12 -2.95
N ALA A 600 -41.41 2.82 -2.80
CA ALA A 600 -40.39 2.18 -3.61
C ALA A 600 -40.71 2.21 -5.12
N GLU A 601 -41.97 2.00 -5.50
CA GLU A 601 -42.42 2.11 -6.90
C GLU A 601 -42.36 3.57 -7.40
N GLU A 602 -42.74 4.54 -6.57
CA GLU A 602 -42.56 5.97 -6.86
C GLU A 602 -41.09 6.31 -7.12
N VAL A 603 -40.16 5.79 -6.31
CA VAL A 603 -38.72 6.00 -6.49
C VAL A 603 -38.25 5.51 -7.86
N LYS A 604 -38.75 4.36 -8.34
CA LYS A 604 -38.44 3.84 -9.68
C LYS A 604 -38.94 4.76 -10.78
N GLN A 605 -40.17 5.26 -10.65
CA GLN A 605 -40.80 6.14 -11.64
C GLN A 605 -40.09 7.50 -11.71
N GLU A 606 -39.74 8.08 -10.57
CA GLU A 606 -38.99 9.34 -10.50
C GLU A 606 -37.58 9.19 -11.05
N ALA A 607 -36.88 8.10 -10.72
CA ALA A 607 -35.55 7.83 -11.26
C ALA A 607 -35.58 7.71 -12.79
N ARG A 608 -36.59 7.03 -13.34
CA ARG A 608 -36.79 6.90 -14.80
C ARG A 608 -37.07 8.25 -15.45
N ALA A 609 -37.99 9.04 -14.89
CA ALA A 609 -38.31 10.36 -15.41
C ALA A 609 -37.09 11.30 -15.39
N LEU A 610 -36.28 11.25 -14.33
CA LEU A 610 -35.06 12.05 -14.22
C LEU A 610 -33.99 11.58 -15.21
N LEU A 611 -33.75 10.27 -15.32
CA LEU A 611 -32.80 9.71 -16.29
C LEU A 611 -33.18 10.05 -17.73
N ASP A 612 -34.46 9.96 -18.08
CA ASP A 612 -34.98 10.34 -19.40
C ASP A 612 -34.79 11.83 -19.69
N SER A 613 -34.89 12.69 -18.66
CA SER A 613 -34.64 14.12 -18.82
C SER A 613 -33.20 14.43 -19.22
N PHE A 614 -32.24 13.58 -18.84
CA PHE A 614 -30.81 13.76 -19.15
C PHE A 614 -30.48 13.39 -20.62
N SER A 615 -31.42 12.75 -21.33
CA SER A 615 -31.24 12.32 -22.73
C SER A 615 -31.64 13.37 -23.78
N LYS A 616 -32.30 14.47 -23.38
CA LYS A 616 -32.94 15.44 -24.29
C LYS A 616 -32.13 16.75 -24.43
N ALA A 617 -31.18 16.84 -25.37
CA ALA A 617 -30.71 18.10 -26.03
C ALA A 617 -29.59 17.87 -27.08
N HIS A 618 -29.54 18.69 -28.15
CA HIS A 618 -28.73 18.47 -29.36
C HIS A 618 -27.75 19.61 -29.76
N THR A 619 -27.26 20.46 -28.84
CA THR A 619 -26.20 21.44 -29.19
C THR A 619 -25.11 21.62 -28.12
N ALA A 620 -23.95 22.13 -28.54
CA ALA A 620 -22.76 22.29 -27.70
C ALA A 620 -22.82 23.50 -26.74
N GLU A 621 -23.56 24.56 -27.08
CA GLU A 621 -23.75 25.77 -26.24
C GLU A 621 -24.63 25.50 -25.01
N ASP A 622 -25.36 24.38 -25.01
CA ASP A 622 -26.25 23.96 -23.91
C ASP A 622 -25.55 23.09 -22.85
N LYS A 623 -24.27 22.73 -23.02
CA LYS A 623 -23.62 21.70 -22.18
C LYS A 623 -23.47 22.11 -20.70
N GLU A 624 -23.00 23.32 -20.41
CA GLU A 624 -22.85 23.80 -19.03
C GLU A 624 -24.20 24.03 -18.35
N LYS A 625 -25.16 24.62 -19.08
CA LYS A 625 -26.53 24.80 -18.60
C LYS A 625 -27.22 23.47 -18.33
N ARG A 626 -26.98 22.45 -19.17
CA ARG A 626 -27.44 21.08 -18.97
C ARG A 626 -26.85 20.50 -17.68
N ILE A 627 -25.53 20.55 -17.51
CA ILE A 627 -24.87 20.04 -16.30
C ILE A 627 -25.46 20.69 -15.04
N ALA A 628 -25.64 22.00 -15.06
CA ALA A 628 -26.26 22.72 -13.95
C ALA A 628 -27.71 22.29 -13.69
N ALA A 629 -28.52 22.09 -14.73
CA ALA A 629 -29.91 21.63 -14.61
C ALA A 629 -30.01 20.18 -14.10
N GLU A 630 -29.14 19.29 -14.58
CA GLU A 630 -29.05 17.90 -14.14
C GLU A 630 -28.71 17.84 -12.63
N LEU A 631 -27.71 18.62 -12.19
CA LEU A 631 -27.33 18.73 -10.79
C LEU A 631 -28.43 19.36 -9.92
N LEU A 632 -29.15 20.36 -10.43
CA LEU A 632 -30.26 20.97 -9.70
C LEU A 632 -31.41 19.98 -9.49
N ALA A 633 -31.76 19.22 -10.52
CA ALA A 633 -32.80 18.20 -10.44
C ALA A 633 -32.44 17.08 -9.44
N LEU A 634 -31.17 16.65 -9.41
CA LEU A 634 -30.68 15.72 -8.39
C LEU A 634 -30.73 16.32 -6.98
N LYS A 635 -30.38 17.61 -6.80
CA LYS A 635 -30.48 18.29 -5.50
C LYS A 635 -31.93 18.39 -5.01
N ASP A 636 -32.87 18.65 -5.91
CA ASP A 636 -34.28 18.73 -5.55
C ASP A 636 -34.87 17.36 -5.22
N MET A 637 -34.47 16.31 -5.95
CA MET A 637 -34.76 14.93 -5.59
C MET A 637 -34.19 14.59 -4.21
N ASN A 638 -32.93 14.97 -3.93
CA ASN A 638 -32.29 14.76 -2.63
C ASN A 638 -33.08 15.41 -1.48
N LYS A 639 -33.45 16.69 -1.61
CA LYS A 639 -34.24 17.39 -0.58
C LYS A 639 -35.55 16.66 -0.27
N ARG A 640 -36.27 16.20 -1.30
CA ARG A 640 -37.53 15.46 -1.13
C ARG A 640 -37.29 14.11 -0.45
N TYR A 641 -36.26 13.37 -0.85
CA TYR A 641 -35.95 12.06 -0.29
C TYR A 641 -35.51 12.16 1.17
N THR A 642 -34.64 13.11 1.49
CA THR A 642 -34.24 13.41 2.88
C THR A 642 -35.45 13.77 3.75
N ALA A 643 -36.34 14.64 3.29
CA ALA A 643 -37.53 15.05 4.04
C ALA A 643 -38.50 13.88 4.30
N ARG A 644 -38.56 12.92 3.38
CA ARG A 644 -39.44 11.74 3.45
C ARG A 644 -38.76 10.49 4.02
N ASN A 645 -37.53 10.61 4.50
CA ASN A 645 -36.74 9.50 5.03
C ASN A 645 -36.48 8.36 4.02
N ILE A 646 -36.45 8.68 2.73
CA ILE A 646 -36.17 7.74 1.63
C ILE A 646 -34.66 7.60 1.45
N SER A 647 -34.13 6.38 1.55
CA SER A 647 -32.71 6.08 1.34
C SER A 647 -32.56 4.88 0.39
N PRO A 648 -32.16 5.11 -0.88
CA PRO A 648 -31.86 4.08 -1.89
C PRO A 648 -30.55 3.32 -1.64
N GLY A 649 -30.36 2.79 -0.43
CA GLY A 649 -29.08 2.17 -0.03
C GLY A 649 -28.75 0.90 -0.81
N GLY A 650 -29.74 0.13 -1.27
CA GLY A 650 -29.50 -1.04 -2.11
C GLY A 650 -29.00 -0.64 -3.50
N ALA A 651 -29.51 0.47 -4.04
CA ALA A 651 -29.02 1.02 -5.30
C ALA A 651 -27.58 1.55 -5.18
N ALA A 652 -27.22 2.16 -4.05
CA ALA A 652 -25.85 2.55 -3.72
C ALA A 652 -24.90 1.33 -3.67
N ASP A 653 -25.28 0.26 -2.97
CA ASP A 653 -24.50 -0.98 -2.92
C ASP A 653 -24.25 -1.53 -4.34
N MET A 654 -25.29 -1.56 -5.19
CA MET A 654 -25.19 -2.02 -6.57
C MET A 654 -24.40 -1.07 -7.48
N LEU A 655 -24.40 0.24 -7.21
CA LEU A 655 -23.56 1.20 -7.93
C LEU A 655 -22.08 0.88 -7.67
N SER A 656 -21.69 0.72 -6.41
CA SER A 656 -20.31 0.34 -6.06
C SER A 656 -19.91 -0.99 -6.70
N LEU A 657 -20.79 -2.00 -6.68
CA LEU A 657 -20.54 -3.28 -7.33
C LEU A 657 -20.36 -3.13 -8.85
N THR A 658 -21.20 -2.33 -9.50
CA THR A 658 -21.11 -2.07 -10.96
C THR A 658 -19.79 -1.40 -11.33
N ILE A 659 -19.36 -0.40 -10.54
CA ILE A 659 -18.07 0.28 -10.74
C ILE A 659 -16.92 -0.72 -10.59
N PHE A 660 -16.95 -1.57 -9.56
CA PHE A 660 -15.93 -2.59 -9.32
C PHE A 660 -15.85 -3.58 -10.49
N ILE A 661 -16.96 -4.19 -10.91
CA ILE A 661 -16.98 -5.14 -12.04
C ILE A 661 -16.47 -4.46 -13.32
N GLY A 662 -16.88 -3.23 -13.60
CA GLY A 662 -16.39 -2.47 -14.75
C GLY A 662 -14.91 -2.07 -14.68
N SER A 663 -14.27 -2.17 -13.51
CA SER A 663 -12.83 -1.94 -13.33
C SER A 663 -11.97 -3.19 -13.54
N ILE A 664 -12.58 -4.37 -13.63
CA ILE A 664 -11.88 -5.66 -13.75
C ILE A 664 -12.16 -6.43 -15.06
N GLN A 665 -12.91 -5.84 -15.99
CA GLN A 665 -13.50 -6.55 -17.13
C GLN A 665 -12.59 -6.78 -18.35
N THR A 666 -11.64 -5.89 -18.64
CA THR A 666 -10.74 -6.00 -19.82
C THR A 666 -9.44 -6.67 -19.44
#